data_AF-A0A7C5N131-F1
#
_entry.id   AF-A0A7C5N131-F1
#
_cell.length_a   1.000
_cell.length_b   1.000
_cell.length_c   1.000
_cell.angle_alpha   90.00
_cell.angle_beta   90.00
_cell.angle_gamma   90.00
#
_symmetry.space_group_name_H-M   'P 1'
#
loop_
_entity.id
_entity.type
_entity.pdbx_description
1 polymer ?
#
loop_
_entity_poly.entity_id
_entity_poly.type
_entity_poly.pdbx_seq_one_letter_code
_entity_poly.pdbx_strand_id
1 'polypeptide(L)'
;DVFSSTQGFLKYVDGLEGRAAVTQFERYGNIENELVRAIGFRSGETPKILTNTPLYRNGDKEERCLIYTLEPVIETALNPIKIGADIKVRSSEGNFDLYQSLVVAEYDTVFFGSNIAANGTIEIIDGDISGLSNYNLTVTDLAPNKVEIKLISIGSVSQLFTVTEQKSFLARVYLQVENPFGEGTVSFDYDAMEQGNMHFDASTSSAKPFDCIGIENEVFPEACPIILSFNPPTTAAGVGEQSLNDPPVPGIITIVGENFGTPGAGEYKPSHMRLGFTNAGPSGADWCFPPERDIISWSEDTIVVRVPSINEDGDIKTYAGTGQLLIWDTLENYFSYSVQSLYVPFCMTNLSNLYTVSQTRESILTKMVDANGEGGYDIYFGDDILTLDSVEQSFERALNTWRCTTKVNMVIKPKNEIADLSKACLIDLDTTLPTGVTTTLAVTRREPKKCDDNSHSYQPKFDMFFSKYAWRLADSLSGAPPVEINWWTSEVPMNPSMDTFPNRDFQTVALHELGHASMLLHTKNADNVMFTPHAGTKRALTLDDLEGGIHSVELSVIDPHCDSKMTKYDCTTNSVSEVPKLEMRIFPNPTNAAINFEFEKAISGRIVLFDALGKELLSKRLEKEIYAELKVHILPQGGYFIAVIDEFNQVLNHSKIIKQ
;
A
#
# COMPACT_ATOMS: atom_id res chain seq x y z
N ASP A 1 -25.24 11.16 33.14
CA ASP A 1 -25.43 12.37 33.97
C ASP A 1 -24.15 12.72 34.70
N VAL A 2 -23.84 14.02 34.84
CA VAL A 2 -22.67 14.52 35.56
C VAL A 2 -23.13 15.32 36.78
N PHE A 3 -22.69 14.93 37.97
CA PHE A 3 -23.00 15.60 39.23
C PHE A 3 -21.71 16.06 39.92
N SER A 4 -21.73 17.23 40.56
CA SER A 4 -20.60 17.73 41.35
C SER A 4 -20.78 17.39 42.83
N SER A 5 -19.67 17.06 43.49
CA SER A 5 -19.57 16.88 44.94
C SER A 5 -18.27 17.50 45.46
N THR A 6 -18.10 17.52 46.78
CA THR A 6 -16.85 17.98 47.42
C THR A 6 -15.63 17.09 47.10
N GLN A 7 -15.82 15.94 46.47
CA GLN A 7 -14.76 15.02 46.03
C GLN A 7 -14.55 15.02 44.51
N GLY A 8 -15.20 15.93 43.77
CA GLY A 8 -15.09 16.02 42.31
C GLY A 8 -16.41 15.73 41.58
N PHE A 9 -16.32 15.59 40.26
CA PHE A 9 -17.46 15.28 39.38
C PHE A 9 -17.59 13.76 39.20
N LEU A 10 -18.81 13.26 38.99
CA LEU A 10 -19.08 11.83 38.77
C LEU A 10 -19.90 11.63 37.51
N LYS A 11 -19.48 10.72 36.62
CA LYS A 11 -20.20 10.34 35.40
C LYS A 11 -20.92 9.02 35.64
N TYR A 12 -22.22 9.03 35.39
CA TYR A 12 -23.03 7.81 35.36
C TYR A 12 -23.16 7.30 33.94
N VAL A 13 -22.83 6.02 33.75
CA VAL A 13 -22.96 5.31 32.47
C VAL A 13 -24.01 4.21 32.64
N ASP A 14 -24.90 4.11 31.66
CA ASP A 14 -25.93 3.08 31.64
C ASP A 14 -25.37 1.84 30.95
N GLY A 15 -25.23 0.74 31.70
CA GLY A 15 -24.80 -0.56 31.19
C GLY A 15 -25.93 -1.60 31.20
N LEU A 16 -25.65 -2.81 30.69
CA LEU A 16 -26.63 -3.90 30.59
C LEU A 16 -27.22 -4.35 31.94
N GLU A 17 -26.53 -4.09 33.06
CA GLU A 17 -26.99 -4.43 34.42
C GLU A 17 -27.56 -3.23 35.20
N GLY A 18 -27.67 -2.05 34.57
CA GLY A 18 -28.20 -0.83 35.18
C GLY A 18 -27.23 0.36 35.12
N ARG A 19 -27.66 1.47 35.75
CA ARG A 19 -26.89 2.72 35.81
C ARG A 19 -25.83 2.65 36.91
N ALA A 20 -24.55 2.72 36.54
CA ALA A 20 -23.43 2.68 37.48
C ALA A 20 -22.66 4.01 37.50
N ALA A 21 -22.19 4.41 38.68
CA ALA A 21 -21.25 5.53 38.84
C ALA A 21 -19.85 5.03 38.49
N VAL A 22 -19.18 5.69 37.54
CA VAL A 22 -17.80 5.38 37.17
C VAL A 22 -16.91 6.53 37.62
N THR A 23 -15.87 6.24 38.40
CA THR A 23 -14.89 7.25 38.82
C THR A 23 -13.86 7.42 37.70
N GLN A 24 -14.08 8.40 36.85
CA GLN A 24 -13.11 8.84 35.84
C GLN A 24 -13.27 10.33 35.68
N PHE A 25 -12.59 11.12 36.50
CA PHE A 25 -12.29 12.50 36.17
C PHE A 25 -10.95 12.86 36.80
N GLU A 26 -9.87 12.33 36.22
CA GLU A 26 -8.54 12.93 36.41
C GLU A 26 -8.20 13.89 35.26
N ARG A 27 -8.71 13.67 34.03
CA ARG A 27 -8.56 14.58 32.88
C ARG A 27 -9.76 14.55 31.93
N TYR A 28 -10.00 15.64 31.21
CA TYR A 28 -10.98 15.75 30.12
C TYR A 28 -10.24 15.80 28.78
N GLY A 29 -10.65 15.00 27.78
CA GLY A 29 -10.05 15.02 26.45
C GLY A 29 -10.51 16.22 25.63
N ASN A 30 -11.72 16.69 25.87
CA ASN A 30 -12.23 17.94 25.32
C ASN A 30 -13.27 18.55 26.27
N ILE A 31 -12.83 19.49 27.12
CA ILE A 31 -13.67 20.15 28.13
C ILE A 31 -14.93 20.78 27.52
N GLU A 32 -14.85 21.27 26.28
CA GLU A 32 -15.98 21.91 25.61
C GLU A 32 -17.10 20.94 25.28
N ASN A 33 -16.75 19.82 24.68
CA ASN A 33 -17.72 18.80 24.28
C ASN A 33 -18.18 17.93 25.46
N GLU A 34 -17.27 17.62 26.39
CA GLU A 34 -17.50 16.63 27.44
C GLU A 34 -18.11 17.21 28.72
N LEU A 35 -17.84 18.49 29.03
CA LEU A 35 -18.30 19.14 30.26
C LEU A 35 -19.23 20.32 29.97
N VAL A 36 -18.78 21.28 29.15
CA VAL A 36 -19.49 22.56 28.98
C VAL A 36 -20.78 22.40 28.18
N ARG A 37 -20.78 21.60 27.11
CA ARG A 37 -21.99 21.30 26.33
C ARG A 37 -23.05 20.59 27.16
N ALA A 38 -22.64 19.67 28.03
CA ALA A 38 -23.53 18.91 28.90
C ALA A 38 -24.17 19.80 29.99
N ILE A 39 -23.41 20.73 30.55
CA ILE A 39 -23.91 21.73 31.51
C ILE A 39 -24.87 22.70 30.81
N GLY A 40 -24.46 23.27 29.67
CA GLY A 40 -25.24 24.28 28.96
C GLY A 40 -26.57 23.77 28.39
N PHE A 41 -26.63 22.50 27.99
CA PHE A 41 -27.88 21.86 27.55
C PHE A 41 -28.91 21.71 28.69
N ARG A 42 -28.44 21.63 29.95
CA ARG A 42 -29.29 21.38 31.14
C ARG A 42 -29.64 22.66 31.91
N SER A 43 -28.73 23.63 31.99
CA SER A 43 -28.94 24.91 32.70
C SER A 43 -29.64 25.98 31.86
N GLY A 44 -29.63 25.84 30.53
CA GLY A 44 -30.13 26.88 29.61
C GLY A 44 -29.16 28.05 29.43
N GLU A 45 -27.99 28.01 30.06
CA GLU A 45 -26.92 28.99 29.93
C GLU A 45 -25.67 28.27 29.42
N THR A 46 -25.04 28.74 28.33
CA THR A 46 -23.73 28.23 27.88
C THR A 46 -22.62 28.82 28.75
N PRO A 47 -22.01 28.06 29.67
CA PRO A 47 -20.84 28.54 30.40
C PRO A 47 -19.74 28.81 29.38
N LYS A 48 -19.07 29.96 29.47
CA LYS A 48 -17.87 30.20 28.66
C LYS A 48 -16.72 29.37 29.22
N ILE A 49 -16.04 28.63 28.35
CA ILE A 49 -14.71 28.13 28.65
C ILE A 49 -13.77 29.31 28.52
N LEU A 50 -12.99 29.56 29.55
CA LEU A 50 -11.86 30.47 29.47
C LEU A 50 -10.75 29.74 28.71
N THR A 51 -10.86 29.61 27.39
CA THR A 51 -9.76 29.19 26.53
C THR A 51 -8.79 30.36 26.34
N ASN A 52 -7.49 30.06 26.34
CA ASN A 52 -6.38 31.02 26.16
C ASN A 52 -6.21 32.08 27.23
N THR A 53 -6.43 31.71 28.48
CA THR A 53 -5.88 32.48 29.59
C THR A 53 -4.96 31.53 30.36
N PRO A 54 -3.69 31.88 30.63
CA PRO A 54 -2.91 31.23 31.69
C PRO A 54 -3.83 30.99 32.88
N LEU A 55 -3.71 29.85 33.57
CA LEU A 55 -4.50 29.60 34.77
C LEU A 55 -4.06 30.59 35.87
N TYR A 56 -4.52 31.84 35.78
CA TYR A 56 -4.36 32.85 36.79
C TYR A 56 -5.24 32.45 37.96
N ARG A 57 -4.62 32.02 39.05
CA ARG A 57 -5.31 31.67 40.28
C ARG A 57 -5.65 32.92 41.08
N ASN A 58 -6.26 33.94 40.46
CA ASN A 58 -7.11 34.95 41.07
C ASN A 58 -7.68 35.87 39.98
N GLY A 59 -9.00 36.05 39.99
CA GLY A 59 -9.71 36.80 38.96
C GLY A 59 -9.67 38.32 39.12
N ASP A 60 -8.51 38.96 39.29
CA ASP A 60 -8.42 40.42 39.41
C ASP A 60 -7.14 41.01 38.76
N LYS A 61 -7.31 41.61 37.56
CA LYS A 61 -6.50 42.69 36.91
C LYS A 61 -5.03 42.43 36.57
N GLU A 62 -4.66 42.71 35.30
CA GLU A 62 -3.29 43.12 34.85
C GLU A 62 -2.14 42.51 35.67
N GLU A 63 -2.01 41.17 35.64
CA GLU A 63 -1.04 40.46 36.46
C GLU A 63 0.33 40.37 35.77
N ARG A 64 1.40 40.70 36.50
CA ARG A 64 2.79 40.69 36.04
C ARG A 64 3.34 39.27 36.04
N CYS A 65 2.94 38.50 35.04
CA CYS A 65 3.35 37.11 34.87
C CYS A 65 4.69 36.99 34.15
N LEU A 66 5.54 36.05 34.59
CA LEU A 66 6.60 35.52 33.75
C LEU A 66 6.06 34.31 32.98
N ILE A 67 6.08 34.39 31.65
CA ILE A 67 5.59 33.34 30.75
C ILE A 67 6.77 32.63 30.11
N TYR A 68 6.85 31.31 30.32
CA TYR A 68 7.76 30.43 29.62
C TYR A 68 7.12 29.94 28.32
N THR A 69 7.92 29.77 27.28
CA THR A 69 7.56 28.98 26.10
C THR A 69 8.63 27.93 25.88
N LEU A 70 8.20 26.70 25.65
CA LEU A 70 9.06 25.60 25.24
C LEU A 70 8.89 25.41 23.74
N GLU A 71 9.96 25.63 22.97
CA GLU A 71 9.97 25.45 21.52
C GLU A 71 10.83 24.24 21.17
N PRO A 72 10.28 23.18 20.54
CA PRO A 72 11.03 21.95 20.28
C PRO A 72 12.19 22.19 19.31
N VAL A 73 13.30 21.49 19.54
CA VAL A 73 14.50 21.51 18.70
C VAL A 73 14.65 20.15 18.03
N ILE A 74 14.57 20.13 16.71
CA ILE A 74 14.73 18.91 15.91
C ILE A 74 16.22 18.54 15.86
N GLU A 75 16.55 17.35 16.35
CA GLU A 75 17.89 16.76 16.22
C GLU A 75 17.86 15.58 15.25
N THR A 76 18.86 15.49 14.37
CA THR A 76 18.94 14.45 13.33
C THR A 76 19.72 13.21 13.76
N ALA A 77 20.27 13.22 14.98
CA ALA A 77 21.01 12.09 15.54
C ALA A 77 20.05 11.10 16.22
N LEU A 78 20.05 9.85 15.76
CA LEU A 78 19.19 8.78 16.28
C LEU A 78 19.85 7.95 17.40
N ASN A 79 21.10 8.25 17.78
CA ASN A 79 21.80 7.50 18.82
C ASN A 79 22.89 8.34 19.53
N PRO A 80 22.71 8.68 20.82
CA PRO A 80 21.50 8.46 21.61
C PRO A 80 20.33 9.34 21.14
N ILE A 81 19.09 8.90 21.36
CA ILE A 81 17.89 9.71 21.10
C ILE A 81 17.88 10.85 22.13
N LYS A 82 17.86 12.10 21.65
CA LYS A 82 17.74 13.30 22.47
C LYS A 82 16.47 14.07 22.11
N ILE A 83 15.80 14.60 23.12
CA ILE A 83 14.67 15.51 23.00
C ILE A 83 15.18 16.90 23.38
N GLY A 84 15.16 17.83 22.43
CA GLY A 84 15.62 19.20 22.64
C GLY A 84 14.47 20.19 22.72
N ALA A 85 14.62 21.24 23.54
CA ALA A 85 13.80 22.45 23.43
C ALA A 85 14.54 23.72 23.82
N ASP A 86 14.15 24.82 23.17
CA ASP A 86 14.51 26.17 23.56
C ASP A 86 13.53 26.67 24.63
N ILE A 87 14.05 27.02 25.80
CA ILE A 87 13.31 27.72 26.84
C ILE A 87 13.38 29.21 26.54
N LYS A 88 12.23 29.81 26.28
CA LYS A 88 12.08 31.26 26.11
C LYS A 88 11.23 31.84 27.22
N VAL A 89 11.50 33.10 27.56
CA VAL A 89 10.74 33.84 28.58
C VAL A 89 10.26 35.18 28.04
N ARG A 90 9.08 35.60 28.47
CA ARG A 90 8.50 36.92 28.23
C ARG A 90 7.66 37.36 29.42
N SER A 91 7.41 38.66 29.55
CA SER A 91 6.38 39.18 30.44
C SER A 91 5.01 39.00 29.80
N SER A 92 3.96 38.81 30.60
CA SER A 92 2.58 38.96 30.15
C SER A 92 2.28 40.39 29.71
N GLU A 93 2.83 41.37 30.45
CA GLU A 93 2.63 42.80 30.26
C GLU A 93 3.80 43.58 30.88
N GLY A 94 4.29 44.63 30.24
CA GLY A 94 5.33 45.50 30.81
C GLY A 94 6.75 44.90 30.82
N ASN A 95 7.66 45.62 31.49
CA ASN A 95 9.11 45.35 31.46
C ASN A 95 9.67 45.11 32.87
N PHE A 96 10.40 44.02 33.06
CA PHE A 96 10.93 43.61 34.36
C PHE A 96 12.40 43.19 34.30
N ASP A 97 13.21 43.75 35.18
CA ASP A 97 14.60 43.35 35.33
C ASP A 97 14.67 41.98 36.04
N LEU A 98 15.03 40.94 35.29
CA LEU A 98 15.02 39.56 35.77
C LEU A 98 16.08 39.35 36.85
N TYR A 99 15.67 39.03 38.07
CA TYR A 99 16.61 38.78 39.17
C TYR A 99 16.95 37.29 39.28
N GLN A 100 15.94 36.44 39.15
CA GLN A 100 16.05 34.98 39.18
C GLN A 100 14.97 34.36 38.28
N SER A 101 15.35 33.37 37.48
CA SER A 101 14.44 32.48 36.76
C SER A 101 14.58 31.06 37.30
N LEU A 102 13.47 30.38 37.56
CA LEU A 102 13.42 29.04 38.13
C LEU A 102 12.41 28.19 37.37
N VAL A 103 12.87 27.05 36.84
CA VAL A 103 12.01 26.00 36.28
C VAL A 103 12.21 24.74 37.11
N VAL A 104 11.12 24.20 37.65
CA VAL A 104 11.14 22.94 38.42
C VAL A 104 10.21 21.96 37.74
N ALA A 105 10.73 20.79 37.39
CA ALA A 105 9.98 19.78 36.65
C ALA A 105 10.14 18.40 37.28
N GLU A 106 9.03 17.68 37.40
CA GLU A 106 8.97 16.24 37.65
C GLU A 106 8.88 15.49 36.31
N TYR A 107 9.51 14.33 36.24
CA TYR A 107 9.64 13.56 35.00
C TYR A 107 9.50 12.05 35.20
N ASP A 108 9.11 11.34 34.14
CA ASP A 108 9.06 9.88 34.14
C ASP A 108 10.47 9.26 34.19
N THR A 109 10.81 8.66 35.33
CA THR A 109 12.09 7.99 35.55
C THR A 109 12.29 6.72 34.75
N VAL A 110 11.21 6.10 34.23
CA VAL A 110 11.35 4.96 33.31
C VAL A 110 11.89 5.48 31.98
N PHE A 111 11.32 6.58 31.48
CA PHE A 111 11.69 7.13 30.17
C PHE A 111 13.05 7.85 30.17
N PHE A 112 13.33 8.67 31.19
CA PHE A 112 14.53 9.53 31.25
C PHE A 112 15.60 9.04 32.23
N GLY A 113 15.36 7.98 33.00
CA GLY A 113 16.26 7.59 34.09
C GLY A 113 16.04 8.40 35.36
N SER A 114 16.84 8.15 36.40
CA SER A 114 16.78 8.89 37.67
C SER A 114 17.97 9.84 37.83
N ASN A 115 17.79 10.96 38.52
CA ASN A 115 18.83 11.97 38.80
C ASN A 115 19.54 12.45 37.50
N ILE A 116 18.75 12.95 36.57
CA ILE A 116 19.18 13.31 35.21
C ILE A 116 20.30 14.36 35.18
N ALA A 117 20.41 15.24 36.18
CA ALA A 117 21.48 16.24 36.25
C ALA A 117 22.81 15.61 36.68
N ALA A 118 22.81 14.85 37.78
CA ALA A 118 24.00 14.17 38.29
C ALA A 118 24.57 13.13 37.30
N ASN A 119 23.68 12.47 36.54
CA ASN A 119 24.06 11.46 35.56
C ASN A 119 24.42 12.02 34.18
N GLY A 120 24.27 13.33 33.96
CA GLY A 120 24.55 13.98 32.66
C GLY A 120 23.54 13.63 31.56
N THR A 121 22.34 13.16 31.93
CA THR A 121 21.24 12.85 31.01
C THR A 121 20.57 14.13 30.50
N ILE A 122 20.58 15.19 31.31
CA ILE A 122 20.18 16.54 30.90
C ILE A 122 21.43 17.36 30.53
N GLU A 123 21.40 17.98 29.36
CA GLU A 123 22.41 18.92 28.89
C GLU A 123 21.75 20.28 28.69
N ILE A 124 22.40 21.34 29.17
CA ILE A 124 21.92 22.71 29.00
C ILE A 124 22.97 23.54 28.27
N ILE A 125 22.52 24.27 27.27
CA ILE A 125 23.31 25.23 26.49
C ILE A 125 22.79 26.63 26.79
N ASP A 126 23.70 27.55 27.08
CA ASP A 126 23.35 28.92 27.38
C ASP A 126 22.62 29.62 26.23
N GLY A 127 21.58 30.40 26.58
CA GLY A 127 20.86 31.27 25.66
C GLY A 127 21.32 32.72 25.73
N ASP A 128 20.52 33.61 25.14
CA ASP A 128 20.81 35.05 25.10
C ASP A 128 20.85 35.66 26.50
N ILE A 129 19.99 35.19 27.41
CA ILE A 129 19.93 35.66 28.80
C ILE A 129 20.98 34.94 29.65
N SER A 130 21.03 33.61 29.60
CA SER A 130 21.90 32.87 30.51
C SER A 130 23.39 32.98 30.19
N GLY A 131 23.74 33.27 28.92
CA GLY A 131 25.11 33.54 28.50
C GLY A 131 25.66 34.90 28.95
N LEU A 132 24.84 35.77 29.56
CA LEU A 132 25.30 37.04 30.10
C LEU A 132 26.15 36.82 31.36
N SER A 133 27.31 37.48 31.43
CA SER A 133 28.29 37.31 32.54
C SER A 133 27.77 37.66 33.94
N ASN A 134 26.62 38.34 34.03
CA ASN A 134 25.96 38.70 35.28
C ASN A 134 24.84 37.73 35.67
N TYR A 135 24.76 36.55 35.04
CA TYR A 135 23.94 35.45 35.49
C TYR A 135 24.75 34.16 35.66
N ASN A 136 24.22 33.27 36.49
CA ASN A 136 24.71 31.92 36.66
C ASN A 136 23.55 30.95 36.48
N LEU A 137 23.66 30.06 35.48
CA LEU A 137 22.69 29.00 35.21
C LEU A 137 23.17 27.68 35.83
N THR A 138 22.29 27.02 36.56
CA THR A 138 22.59 25.77 37.25
C THR A 138 21.46 24.76 37.06
N VAL A 139 21.83 23.47 37.09
CA VAL A 139 20.89 22.35 37.03
C VAL A 139 21.16 21.42 38.19
N THR A 140 20.13 21.12 38.97
CA THR A 140 20.27 20.31 40.18
C THR A 140 19.12 19.33 40.30
N ASP A 141 19.39 18.08 40.70
CA ASP A 141 18.34 17.13 41.05
C ASP A 141 17.81 17.44 42.46
N LEU A 142 16.50 17.68 42.58
CA LEU A 142 15.80 17.85 43.86
C LEU A 142 15.32 16.49 44.41
N ALA A 143 15.01 15.55 43.52
CA ALA A 143 14.65 14.17 43.81
C ALA A 143 15.01 13.27 42.62
N PRO A 144 14.97 11.93 42.74
CA PRO A 144 15.27 11.02 41.64
C PRO A 144 14.43 11.25 40.38
N ASN A 145 13.23 11.81 40.52
CA ASN A 145 12.28 12.13 39.44
C ASN A 145 12.02 13.64 39.30
N LYS A 146 12.86 14.51 39.88
CA LYS A 146 12.61 15.95 39.95
C LYS A 146 13.88 16.78 39.78
N VAL A 147 13.85 17.71 38.82
CA VAL A 147 14.98 18.57 38.46
C VAL A 147 14.64 20.04 38.64
N GLU A 148 15.64 20.82 39.01
CA GLU A 148 15.62 22.29 39.09
C GLU A 148 16.59 22.87 38.05
N ILE A 149 16.11 23.78 37.21
CA ILE A 149 16.92 24.63 36.32
C ILE A 149 16.80 26.06 36.85
N LYS A 150 17.91 26.61 37.34
CA LYS A 150 17.92 27.88 38.04
C LYS A 150 18.92 28.84 37.43
N LEU A 151 18.42 29.98 36.98
CA LEU A 151 19.20 31.14 36.57
C LEU A 151 19.14 32.20 37.66
N ILE A 152 20.28 32.60 38.22
CA ILE A 152 20.33 33.66 39.24
C ILE A 152 21.31 34.76 38.85
N SER A 153 20.92 36.02 39.09
CA SER A 153 21.82 37.15 38.86
C SER A 153 23.03 37.13 39.82
N ILE A 154 24.19 37.50 39.29
CA ILE A 154 25.45 37.64 40.01
C ILE A 154 26.06 39.02 39.72
N GLY A 155 26.63 39.65 40.74
CA GLY A 155 27.24 40.97 40.61
C GLY A 155 26.24 42.13 40.76
N SER A 156 26.39 43.18 39.93
CA SER A 156 25.62 44.42 40.08
C SER A 156 24.21 44.31 39.51
N VAL A 157 23.21 44.71 40.30
CA VAL A 157 21.79 44.79 39.89
C VAL A 157 21.52 45.89 38.85
N SER A 158 22.51 46.71 38.51
CA SER A 158 22.39 47.76 37.50
C SER A 158 22.51 47.26 36.05
N GLN A 159 22.74 45.96 35.84
CA GLN A 159 22.97 45.36 34.51
C GLN A 159 22.07 44.14 34.25
N LEU A 160 20.97 43.99 34.99
CA LEU A 160 20.03 42.90 34.82
C LEU A 160 19.39 42.94 33.42
N PHE A 161 19.04 41.76 32.91
CA PHE A 161 18.29 41.64 31.67
C PHE A 161 16.84 42.05 31.88
N THR A 162 16.34 42.98 31.09
CA THR A 162 14.94 43.41 31.14
C THR A 162 14.09 42.49 30.26
N VAL A 163 13.29 41.63 30.90
CA VAL A 163 12.25 40.83 30.23
C VAL A 163 11.13 41.77 29.79
N THR A 164 10.69 41.61 28.54
CA THR A 164 9.62 42.40 27.92
C THR A 164 8.51 41.45 27.45
N GLU A 165 7.46 41.98 26.83
CA GLU A 165 6.41 41.18 26.19
C GLU A 165 6.92 40.33 25.00
N GLN A 166 8.14 40.57 24.50
CA GLN A 166 8.77 39.77 23.46
C GLN A 166 9.52 38.57 24.02
N LYS A 167 9.38 37.41 23.36
CA LYS A 167 10.08 36.17 23.71
C LYS A 167 11.59 36.38 23.63
N SER A 168 12.27 36.11 24.73
CA SER A 168 13.72 36.18 24.87
C SER A 168 14.28 34.80 25.19
N PHE A 169 15.38 34.40 24.55
CA PHE A 169 15.93 33.06 24.67
C PHE A 169 16.71 32.89 25.98
N LEU A 170 16.22 32.03 26.87
CA LEU A 170 16.82 31.81 28.18
C LEU A 170 17.94 30.78 28.10
N ALA A 171 17.63 29.58 27.63
CA ALA A 171 18.58 28.47 27.46
C ALA A 171 17.97 27.38 26.57
N ARG A 172 18.81 26.50 26.03
CA ARG A 172 18.39 25.26 25.37
C ARG A 172 18.64 24.08 26.27
N VAL A 173 17.71 23.14 26.30
CA VAL A 173 17.80 21.90 27.07
C VAL A 173 17.73 20.72 26.11
N TYR A 174 18.59 19.73 26.34
CA TYR A 174 18.51 18.40 25.75
C TYR A 174 18.33 17.36 26.84
N LEU A 175 17.35 16.48 26.66
CA LEU A 175 17.11 15.30 27.50
C LEU A 175 17.37 14.05 26.69
N GLN A 176 18.29 13.22 27.14
CA GLN A 176 18.53 11.92 26.54
C GLN A 176 17.45 10.90 26.99
N VAL A 177 16.93 10.12 26.05
CA VAL A 177 16.00 9.03 26.34
C VAL A 177 16.77 7.80 26.81
N GLU A 178 16.43 7.27 27.99
CA GLU A 178 17.03 6.04 28.53
C GLU A 178 16.23 4.80 28.11
N ASN A 179 14.89 4.86 28.17
CA ASN A 179 14.03 3.77 27.74
C ASN A 179 12.76 4.31 27.05
N PRO A 180 12.60 4.12 25.73
CA PRO A 180 11.46 4.66 24.98
C PRO A 180 10.12 4.01 25.31
N PHE A 181 10.07 3.00 26.19
CA PHE A 181 8.83 2.34 26.63
C PHE A 181 8.20 2.95 27.89
N GLY A 182 8.78 4.02 28.45
CA GLY A 182 8.13 4.83 29.51
C GLY A 182 7.05 5.77 28.96
N GLU A 183 6.29 6.41 29.85
CA GLU A 183 5.24 7.37 29.47
C GLU A 183 5.83 8.70 28.96
N GLY A 184 7.09 9.00 29.28
CA GLY A 184 7.79 10.20 28.78
C GLY A 184 7.22 11.53 29.31
N THR A 185 6.47 11.47 30.41
CA THR A 185 5.79 12.64 30.97
C THR A 185 6.77 13.61 31.65
N VAL A 186 6.48 14.89 31.49
CA VAL A 186 7.13 16.00 32.23
C VAL A 186 6.03 16.91 32.76
N SER A 187 6.08 17.26 34.04
CA SER A 187 5.12 18.15 34.69
C SER A 187 5.83 19.18 35.54
N PHE A 188 5.33 20.42 35.57
CA PHE A 188 5.99 21.54 36.25
C PHE A 188 5.44 21.77 37.66
N ASP A 189 6.35 22.06 38.60
CA ASP A 189 5.99 22.44 39.96
C ASP A 189 5.74 23.96 40.03
N TYR A 190 4.49 24.34 39.74
CA TYR A 190 4.06 25.73 39.71
C TYR A 190 4.24 26.44 41.06
N ASP A 191 4.00 25.78 42.18
CA ASP A 191 4.15 26.38 43.51
C ASP A 191 5.61 26.76 43.78
N ALA A 192 6.56 25.89 43.39
CA ALA A 192 7.99 26.19 43.50
C ALA A 192 8.41 27.29 42.52
N MET A 193 7.89 27.27 41.30
CA MET A 193 8.20 28.26 40.26
C MET A 193 7.67 29.65 40.61
N GLU A 194 6.46 29.78 41.15
CA GLU A 194 5.89 31.07 41.60
C GLU A 194 6.73 31.71 42.71
N GLN A 195 7.26 30.91 43.63
CA GLN A 195 8.11 31.41 44.72
C GLN A 195 9.55 31.69 44.27
N GLY A 196 10.03 31.00 43.23
CA GLY A 196 11.42 31.06 42.79
C GLY A 196 11.70 32.05 41.67
N ASN A 197 10.69 32.51 40.95
CA ASN A 197 10.85 33.47 39.87
C ASN A 197 10.74 34.90 40.40
N MET A 198 11.81 35.68 40.27
CA MET A 198 11.92 37.01 40.87
C MET A 198 12.38 38.06 39.88
N HIS A 199 11.81 39.27 39.99
CA HIS A 199 12.27 40.48 39.33
C HIS A 199 12.88 41.45 40.36
N PHE A 200 13.73 42.36 39.91
CA PHE A 200 14.27 43.43 40.75
C PHE A 200 13.31 44.63 40.74
N ASP A 201 13.02 45.19 41.92
CA ASP A 201 12.24 46.41 42.08
C ASP A 201 13.15 47.54 42.57
N ALA A 202 13.48 48.46 41.66
CA ALA A 202 14.36 49.60 41.94
C ALA A 202 13.80 50.55 43.02
N SER A 203 12.47 50.60 43.22
CA SER A 203 11.85 51.47 44.23
C SER A 203 12.08 50.97 45.66
N THR A 204 12.20 49.65 45.83
CA THR A 204 12.46 49.00 47.12
C THR A 204 13.88 48.46 47.24
N SER A 205 14.67 48.53 46.16
CA SER A 205 16.01 47.96 46.05
C SER A 205 16.07 46.48 46.47
N SER A 206 15.02 45.72 46.11
CA SER A 206 14.86 44.33 46.53
C SER A 206 14.31 43.46 45.40
N ALA A 207 14.58 42.15 45.46
CA ALA A 207 13.98 41.16 44.58
C ALA A 207 12.57 40.83 45.06
N LYS A 208 11.61 40.78 44.14
CA LYS A 208 10.22 40.44 44.39
C LYS A 208 9.77 39.32 43.46
N PRO A 209 8.90 38.40 43.91
CA PRO A 209 8.34 37.40 43.02
C PRO A 209 7.51 38.06 41.91
N PHE A 210 7.42 37.38 40.77
CA PHE A 210 6.37 37.71 39.78
C PHE A 210 4.99 37.43 40.37
N ASP A 211 3.96 38.11 39.88
CA ASP A 211 2.59 37.96 40.42
C ASP A 211 2.03 36.56 40.11
N CYS A 212 2.53 35.93 39.04
CA CYS A 212 2.12 34.62 38.57
C CYS A 212 3.16 34.04 37.58
N ILE A 213 3.06 32.74 37.29
CA ILE A 213 3.88 32.05 36.30
C ILE A 213 2.99 31.30 35.32
N GLY A 214 3.34 31.35 34.03
CA GLY A 214 2.66 30.58 33.00
C GLY A 214 3.64 29.82 32.11
N ILE A 215 3.23 28.68 31.60
CA ILE A 215 3.98 27.92 30.59
C ILE A 215 3.07 27.76 29.37
N GLU A 216 3.50 28.33 28.24
CA GLU A 216 2.95 28.05 26.93
C GLU A 216 3.55 26.74 26.40
N ASN A 217 2.68 25.83 25.94
CA ASN A 217 3.04 24.50 25.45
C ASN A 217 3.58 23.57 26.56
N GLU A 218 2.77 23.30 27.61
CA GLU A 218 3.12 22.34 28.67
C GLU A 218 3.37 20.90 28.16
N VAL A 219 2.96 20.59 26.91
CA VAL A 219 3.12 19.27 26.31
C VAL A 219 4.40 19.22 25.49
N PHE A 220 5.41 18.51 26.00
CA PHE A 220 6.53 18.01 25.21
C PHE A 220 6.15 16.71 24.51
N PRO A 221 6.55 16.54 23.24
CA PRO A 221 5.75 16.93 22.08
C PRO A 221 4.37 16.24 22.03
N GLU A 222 3.43 16.80 21.26
CA GLU A 222 2.18 16.11 20.91
C GLU A 222 2.47 14.69 20.42
N ALA A 223 1.68 13.74 20.92
CA ALA A 223 1.95 12.33 20.72
C ALA A 223 1.80 11.98 19.23
N CYS A 224 2.93 11.78 18.56
CA CYS A 224 2.99 11.42 17.14
C CYS A 224 2.16 10.14 16.89
N PRO A 225 1.41 10.06 15.78
CA PRO A 225 0.73 8.83 15.41
C PRO A 225 1.74 7.70 15.18
N ILE A 226 1.57 6.56 15.84
CA ILE A 226 2.47 5.41 15.72
C ILE A 226 1.75 4.15 15.26
N ILE A 227 2.34 3.41 14.33
CA ILE A 227 1.88 2.07 13.94
C ILE A 227 2.66 1.03 14.75
N LEU A 228 1.98 0.30 15.64
CA LEU A 228 2.57 -0.76 16.45
C LEU A 228 2.60 -2.10 15.70
N SER A 229 1.50 -2.45 15.04
CA SER A 229 1.37 -3.70 14.28
C SER A 229 0.23 -3.65 13.27
N PHE A 230 0.15 -4.65 12.40
CA PHE A 230 -1.00 -4.89 11.56
C PHE A 230 -1.17 -6.38 11.28
N ASN A 231 -2.39 -6.79 10.93
CA ASN A 231 -2.71 -8.16 10.58
C ASN A 231 -3.86 -8.19 9.54
N PRO A 232 -3.80 -9.07 8.53
CA PRO A 232 -2.75 -10.05 8.24
C PRO A 232 -1.50 -9.44 7.58
N PRO A 233 -0.32 -10.10 7.67
CA PRO A 233 0.92 -9.64 7.03
C PRO A 233 0.91 -9.81 5.50
N THR A 234 -0.04 -10.58 4.97
CA THR A 234 -0.24 -10.82 3.54
C THR A 234 -1.67 -10.48 3.15
N THR A 235 -1.85 -9.51 2.25
CA THR A 235 -3.16 -9.02 1.82
C THR A 235 -3.10 -8.58 0.36
N ALA A 236 -4.06 -9.01 -0.46
CA ALA A 236 -4.18 -8.61 -1.86
C ALA A 236 -4.85 -7.24 -2.00
N ALA A 237 -4.42 -6.45 -2.98
CA ALA A 237 -4.97 -5.12 -3.22
C ALA A 237 -6.12 -5.16 -4.22
N GLY A 238 -7.22 -4.47 -3.89
CA GLY A 238 -8.35 -4.32 -4.82
C GLY A 238 -9.28 -5.53 -4.96
N VAL A 239 -9.24 -6.49 -4.03
CA VAL A 239 -10.08 -7.72 -4.10
C VAL A 239 -11.39 -7.62 -3.29
N GLY A 240 -11.64 -6.47 -2.65
CA GLY A 240 -12.75 -6.33 -1.70
C GLY A 240 -12.36 -6.89 -0.33
N GLU A 241 -13.18 -7.79 0.24
CA GLU A 241 -12.90 -8.38 1.56
C GLU A 241 -11.86 -9.51 1.51
N GLN A 242 -11.92 -10.32 0.46
CA GLN A 242 -11.02 -11.43 0.19
C GLN A 242 -11.03 -11.75 -1.30
N SER A 243 -9.95 -12.32 -1.79
CA SER A 243 -9.88 -12.83 -3.16
C SER A 243 -10.72 -14.10 -3.34
N LEU A 244 -10.87 -14.52 -4.60
CA LEU A 244 -11.73 -15.63 -5.00
C LEU A 244 -10.93 -16.90 -5.40
N ASN A 245 -9.61 -16.89 -5.19
CA ASN A 245 -8.78 -18.08 -5.30
C ASN A 245 -8.96 -19.00 -4.08
N ASP A 246 -8.48 -20.24 -4.19
CA ASP A 246 -8.52 -21.25 -3.14
C ASP A 246 -7.09 -21.72 -2.80
N PRO A 247 -6.56 -21.41 -1.58
CA PRO A 247 -7.21 -20.67 -0.51
C PRO A 247 -7.30 -19.16 -0.81
N PRO A 248 -8.28 -18.42 -0.25
CA PRO A 248 -8.42 -16.98 -0.49
C PRO A 248 -7.34 -16.17 0.24
N VAL A 249 -6.90 -15.09 -0.41
CA VAL A 249 -6.02 -14.07 0.18
C VAL A 249 -6.91 -12.94 0.73
N PRO A 250 -6.71 -12.50 1.98
CA PRO A 250 -7.44 -11.37 2.53
C PRO A 250 -7.30 -10.09 1.69
N GLY A 251 -8.32 -9.24 1.66
CA GLY A 251 -8.30 -7.89 1.08
C GLY A 251 -8.38 -6.76 2.10
N ILE A 252 -8.58 -7.11 3.38
CA ILE A 252 -8.71 -6.18 4.51
C ILE A 252 -7.53 -6.37 5.46
N ILE A 253 -7.01 -5.26 5.96
CA ILE A 253 -6.07 -5.25 7.09
C ILE A 253 -6.65 -4.51 8.30
N THR A 254 -6.24 -4.96 9.47
CA THR A 254 -6.40 -4.24 10.74
C THR A 254 -5.03 -3.75 11.19
N ILE A 255 -4.92 -2.44 11.43
CA ILE A 255 -3.72 -1.75 11.89
C ILE A 255 -3.97 -1.33 13.33
N VAL A 256 -3.03 -1.63 14.22
CA VAL A 256 -3.07 -1.28 15.63
C VAL A 256 -1.94 -0.32 15.93
N GLY A 257 -2.24 0.75 16.67
CA GLY A 257 -1.29 1.80 16.98
C GLY A 257 -1.78 2.72 18.09
N GLU A 258 -1.25 3.94 18.10
CA GLU A 258 -1.62 4.99 19.07
C GLU A 258 -1.68 6.34 18.36
N ASN A 259 -2.48 7.25 18.91
CA ASN A 259 -2.65 8.64 18.46
C ASN A 259 -3.11 8.77 17.01
N PHE A 260 -3.96 7.86 16.53
CA PHE A 260 -4.56 7.95 15.20
C PHE A 260 -5.66 9.01 15.09
N GLY A 261 -6.14 9.53 16.21
CA GLY A 261 -7.26 10.47 16.25
C GLY A 261 -8.62 9.80 16.06
N THR A 262 -9.67 10.48 16.52
CA THR A 262 -11.06 10.04 16.38
C THR A 262 -11.74 10.80 15.23
N PRO A 263 -12.41 10.12 14.28
CA PRO A 263 -13.15 10.78 13.21
C PRO A 263 -14.26 11.71 13.74
N GLY A 264 -14.50 12.82 13.04
CA GLY A 264 -15.69 13.64 13.29
C GLY A 264 -16.99 12.89 13.03
N ALA A 265 -18.11 13.42 13.55
CA ALA A 265 -19.42 12.80 13.33
C ALA A 265 -19.75 12.74 11.82
N GLY A 266 -19.87 11.52 11.27
CA GLY A 266 -20.15 11.29 9.85
C GLY A 266 -18.91 11.22 8.96
N GLU A 267 -17.71 11.30 9.53
CA GLU A 267 -16.43 11.16 8.82
C GLU A 267 -15.87 9.72 8.95
N TYR A 268 -15.08 9.29 7.98
CA TYR A 268 -14.45 7.96 7.96
C TYR A 268 -13.09 7.93 8.67
N LYS A 269 -12.43 9.09 8.76
CA LYS A 269 -11.12 9.31 9.39
C LYS A 269 -11.03 10.78 9.83
N PRO A 270 -10.15 11.14 10.77
CA PRO A 270 -9.84 12.55 11.04
C PRO A 270 -9.36 13.25 9.76
N SER A 271 -9.78 14.49 9.56
CA SER A 271 -9.50 15.26 8.33
C SER A 271 -8.01 15.48 8.07
N HIS A 272 -7.22 15.63 9.13
CA HIS A 272 -5.77 15.83 9.08
C HIS A 272 -4.97 14.51 9.01
N MET A 273 -5.60 13.36 9.25
CA MET A 273 -4.89 12.07 9.29
C MET A 273 -4.94 11.33 7.96
N ARG A 274 -3.83 10.71 7.57
CA ARG A 274 -3.74 9.90 6.34
C ARG A 274 -3.00 8.59 6.57
N LEU A 275 -3.59 7.50 6.09
CA LEU A 275 -2.96 6.18 6.04
C LEU A 275 -2.45 5.92 4.62
N GLY A 276 -1.13 5.74 4.46
CA GLY A 276 -0.49 5.47 3.18
C GLY A 276 -0.01 4.02 3.06
N PHE A 277 -0.23 3.43 1.90
CA PHE A 277 0.36 2.16 1.47
C PHE A 277 1.51 2.42 0.51
N THR A 278 2.59 1.65 0.60
CA THR A 278 3.70 1.75 -0.37
C THR A 278 3.16 1.63 -1.79
N ASN A 279 3.49 2.58 -2.68
CA ASN A 279 3.01 2.58 -4.06
C ASN A 279 3.78 1.57 -4.92
N ALA A 280 3.05 0.83 -5.77
CA ALA A 280 3.58 0.00 -6.85
C ALA A 280 3.25 0.55 -8.26
N GLY A 281 2.47 1.63 -8.34
CA GLY A 281 2.03 2.22 -9.59
C GLY A 281 3.00 3.23 -10.22
N PRO A 282 2.82 3.57 -11.50
CA PRO A 282 3.74 4.42 -12.27
C PRO A 282 3.59 5.93 -12.04
N SER A 283 2.80 6.38 -11.05
CA SER A 283 2.49 7.80 -10.82
C SER A 283 3.66 8.66 -10.34
N GLY A 284 4.76 8.06 -9.90
CA GLY A 284 5.88 8.77 -9.26
C GLY A 284 5.60 9.17 -7.81
N ALA A 285 4.41 8.89 -7.27
CA ALA A 285 4.12 9.01 -5.85
C ALA A 285 4.76 7.87 -5.06
N ASP A 286 5.15 8.12 -3.82
CA ASP A 286 5.67 7.07 -2.93
C ASP A 286 4.55 6.28 -2.24
N TRP A 287 3.37 6.89 -2.10
CA TRP A 287 2.26 6.39 -1.29
C TRP A 287 0.95 6.37 -2.07
N CYS A 288 0.17 5.31 -1.84
CA CYS A 288 -1.22 5.20 -2.22
C CYS A 288 -2.09 5.33 -0.96
N PHE A 289 -3.00 6.29 -0.97
CA PHE A 289 -3.97 6.50 0.10
C PHE A 289 -5.30 5.82 -0.29
N PRO A 290 -5.98 5.13 0.63
CA PRO A 290 -7.23 4.45 0.31
C PRO A 290 -8.37 5.47 0.12
N PRO A 291 -9.29 5.25 -0.83
CA PRO A 291 -10.59 5.94 -0.89
C PRO A 291 -11.27 5.94 0.48
N GLU A 292 -11.91 7.03 0.88
CA GLU A 292 -12.38 7.17 2.27
C GLU A 292 -13.43 6.13 2.65
N ARG A 293 -14.24 5.66 1.68
CA ARG A 293 -15.26 4.63 1.91
C ARG A 293 -14.69 3.22 1.93
N ASP A 294 -13.42 3.05 1.59
CA ASP A 294 -12.69 1.79 1.77
C ASP A 294 -12.16 1.64 3.20
N ILE A 295 -12.20 2.71 4.00
CA ILE A 295 -11.96 2.68 5.44
C ILE A 295 -13.22 2.16 6.13
N ILE A 296 -13.10 1.00 6.75
CA ILE A 296 -14.21 0.29 7.41
C ILE A 296 -14.42 0.87 8.82
N SER A 297 -13.35 1.13 9.55
CA SER A 297 -13.39 1.80 10.86
C SER A 297 -12.08 2.50 11.20
N TRP A 298 -12.16 3.57 11.98
CA TRP A 298 -11.02 4.34 12.47
C TRP A 298 -11.28 4.80 13.91
N SER A 299 -10.38 4.47 14.83
CA SER A 299 -10.33 4.93 16.23
C SER A 299 -8.94 5.46 16.57
N GLU A 300 -8.75 5.94 17.80
CA GLU A 300 -7.45 6.40 18.33
C GLU A 300 -6.32 5.35 18.23
N ASP A 301 -6.68 4.07 18.23
CA ASP A 301 -5.73 2.95 18.35
C ASP A 301 -5.88 1.88 17.26
N THR A 302 -6.93 1.95 16.42
CA THR A 302 -7.26 0.89 15.46
C THR A 302 -7.80 1.45 14.15
N ILE A 303 -7.26 0.96 13.03
CA ILE A 303 -7.77 1.25 11.68
C ILE A 303 -8.08 -0.08 10.99
N VAL A 304 -9.27 -0.21 10.41
CA VAL A 304 -9.64 -1.35 9.55
C VAL A 304 -9.96 -0.82 8.17
N VAL A 305 -9.30 -1.35 7.14
CA VAL A 305 -9.33 -0.78 5.80
C VAL A 305 -9.13 -1.84 4.72
N ARG A 306 -9.76 -1.66 3.55
CA ARG A 306 -9.48 -2.47 2.36
C ARG A 306 -8.20 -1.97 1.70
N VAL A 307 -7.31 -2.89 1.31
CA VAL A 307 -6.04 -2.52 0.68
C VAL A 307 -6.32 -1.95 -0.71
N PRO A 308 -5.94 -0.69 -0.99
CA PRO A 308 -6.42 0.03 -2.16
C PRO A 308 -5.67 -0.36 -3.44
N SER A 309 -6.40 -0.45 -4.54
CA SER A 309 -5.83 -0.55 -5.89
C SER A 309 -6.09 0.67 -6.76
N ILE A 310 -6.57 1.75 -6.14
CA ILE A 310 -6.78 3.07 -6.70
C ILE A 310 -6.61 4.08 -5.56
N ASN A 311 -6.07 5.25 -5.87
CA ASN A 311 -5.81 6.26 -4.85
C ASN A 311 -7.09 7.02 -4.44
N GLU A 312 -7.08 7.51 -3.20
CA GLU A 312 -7.55 8.83 -2.75
C GLU A 312 -8.50 9.59 -3.69
N ASP A 313 -7.84 10.21 -4.66
CA ASP A 313 -8.37 11.16 -5.64
C ASP A 313 -9.00 10.49 -6.87
N GLY A 314 -8.89 9.17 -6.97
CA GLY A 314 -9.30 8.36 -8.11
C GLY A 314 -8.19 8.16 -9.15
N ASP A 315 -6.92 8.46 -8.84
CA ASP A 315 -5.81 8.15 -9.73
C ASP A 315 -5.58 6.63 -9.85
N ILE A 316 -5.84 6.09 -11.04
CA ILE A 316 -5.64 4.68 -11.39
C ILE A 316 -4.16 4.29 -11.57
N LYS A 317 -3.24 5.25 -11.52
CA LYS A 317 -1.79 5.02 -11.61
C LYS A 317 -1.11 4.91 -10.25
N THR A 318 -1.85 5.05 -9.16
CA THR A 318 -1.34 5.00 -7.80
C THR A 318 -2.12 3.92 -7.05
N TYR A 319 -1.42 2.85 -6.63
CA TYR A 319 -2.02 1.67 -6.02
C TYR A 319 -1.05 0.96 -5.08
N ALA A 320 -1.59 0.25 -4.09
CA ALA A 320 -0.79 -0.40 -3.07
C ALA A 320 0.08 -1.54 -3.63
N GLY A 321 1.26 -1.70 -3.04
CA GLY A 321 2.16 -2.82 -3.24
C GLY A 321 2.94 -3.15 -1.97
N THR A 322 3.83 -4.13 -2.07
CA THR A 322 4.64 -4.62 -0.94
C THR A 322 5.52 -3.52 -0.36
N GLY A 323 5.43 -3.31 0.96
CA GLY A 323 6.26 -2.34 1.67
C GLY A 323 5.66 -1.91 3.01
N GLN A 324 6.26 -0.90 3.62
CA GLN A 324 5.79 -0.35 4.90
C GLN A 324 4.46 0.40 4.71
N LEU A 325 3.74 0.56 5.81
CA LEU A 325 2.59 1.46 5.95
C LEU A 325 3.07 2.79 6.55
N LEU A 326 2.42 3.86 6.16
CA LEU A 326 2.64 5.22 6.66
C LEU A 326 1.38 5.68 7.40
N ILE A 327 1.54 6.26 8.59
CA ILE A 327 0.51 7.12 9.18
C ILE A 327 1.06 8.55 9.24
N TRP A 328 0.30 9.51 8.73
CA TRP A 328 0.73 10.90 8.59
C TRP A 328 -0.34 11.83 9.14
N ASP A 329 0.04 12.59 10.15
CA ASP A 329 -0.68 13.80 10.55
C ASP A 329 -0.24 14.96 9.65
N THR A 330 -1.16 15.41 8.80
CA THR A 330 -0.90 16.49 7.84
C THR A 330 -0.98 17.88 8.45
N LEU A 331 -1.60 18.04 9.63
CA LEU A 331 -1.70 19.32 10.31
C LEU A 331 -0.36 19.69 10.94
N GLU A 332 0.19 18.78 11.74
CA GLU A 332 1.47 18.95 12.44
C GLU A 332 2.67 18.45 11.63
N ASN A 333 2.40 17.78 10.50
CA ASN A 333 3.40 17.17 9.63
C ASN A 333 4.26 16.08 10.31
N TYR A 334 3.67 15.35 11.27
CA TYR A 334 4.28 14.19 11.91
C TYR A 334 3.91 12.91 11.19
N PHE A 335 4.87 11.99 11.08
CA PHE A 335 4.61 10.71 10.45
C PHE A 335 5.40 9.58 11.11
N SER A 336 4.85 8.38 11.03
CA SER A 336 5.55 7.15 11.39
C SER A 336 5.30 6.05 10.38
N TYR A 337 6.17 5.04 10.43
CA TYR A 337 6.11 3.87 9.55
C TYR A 337 5.88 2.62 10.37
N SER A 338 5.18 1.65 9.79
CA SER A 338 5.15 0.31 10.35
C SER A 338 6.55 -0.31 10.33
N VAL A 339 6.92 -1.01 11.41
CA VAL A 339 8.20 -1.75 11.48
C VAL A 339 8.23 -2.90 10.46
N GLN A 340 7.09 -3.57 10.28
CA GLN A 340 6.92 -4.66 9.31
C GLN A 340 6.46 -4.13 7.96
N SER A 341 6.85 -4.81 6.88
CA SER A 341 6.30 -4.55 5.54
C SER A 341 5.08 -5.44 5.30
N LEU A 342 4.01 -4.85 4.79
CA LEU A 342 2.86 -5.59 4.25
C LEU A 342 3.30 -6.27 2.96
N TYR A 343 3.04 -7.58 2.84
CA TYR A 343 3.23 -8.32 1.58
C TYR A 343 1.95 -8.25 0.75
N VAL A 344 2.03 -7.62 -0.42
CA VAL A 344 0.93 -7.53 -1.38
C VAL A 344 1.27 -8.45 -2.56
N PRO A 345 0.69 -9.66 -2.65
CA PRO A 345 1.06 -10.63 -3.68
C PRO A 345 0.62 -10.16 -5.07
N PHE A 346 -0.60 -9.63 -5.19
CA PHE A 346 -1.15 -9.10 -6.43
C PHE A 346 -2.08 -7.92 -6.18
N CYS A 347 -2.33 -7.16 -7.23
CA CYS A 347 -3.16 -5.96 -7.22
C CYS A 347 -4.11 -5.96 -8.42
N MET A 348 -5.41 -5.72 -8.17
CA MET A 348 -6.45 -5.77 -9.18
C MET A 348 -6.82 -4.38 -9.71
N THR A 349 -7.09 -4.29 -11.00
CA THR A 349 -7.55 -3.05 -11.62
C THR A 349 -8.98 -2.73 -11.19
N ASN A 350 -9.16 -1.63 -10.46
CA ASN A 350 -10.47 -1.12 -10.04
C ASN A 350 -10.70 0.30 -10.54
N LEU A 351 -11.96 0.72 -10.59
CA LEU A 351 -12.33 2.12 -10.72
C LEU A 351 -12.80 2.65 -9.35
N SER A 352 -13.14 3.93 -9.27
CA SER A 352 -13.78 4.51 -8.09
C SER A 352 -15.05 5.28 -8.44
N ASN A 353 -15.99 5.30 -7.51
CA ASN A 353 -17.16 6.17 -7.54
C ASN A 353 -16.94 7.40 -6.69
N LEU A 354 -17.32 8.57 -7.21
CA LEU A 354 -17.35 9.81 -6.46
C LEU A 354 -18.76 10.07 -5.94
N TYR A 355 -18.90 10.13 -4.63
CA TYR A 355 -20.12 10.55 -3.96
C TYR A 355 -20.12 12.08 -3.84
N THR A 356 -20.68 12.78 -4.82
CA THR A 356 -20.55 14.24 -5.01
C THR A 356 -20.95 15.07 -3.78
N VAL A 357 -21.95 14.63 -3.01
CA VAL A 357 -22.41 15.36 -1.82
C VAL A 357 -21.37 15.36 -0.70
N SER A 358 -20.73 14.22 -0.45
CA SER A 358 -19.71 14.06 0.58
C SER A 358 -18.28 14.27 0.07
N GLN A 359 -18.10 14.40 -1.25
CA GLN A 359 -16.80 14.44 -1.93
C GLN A 359 -15.88 13.25 -1.61
N THR A 360 -16.45 12.11 -1.21
CA THR A 360 -15.72 10.89 -0.86
C THR A 360 -15.75 9.86 -1.98
N ARG A 361 -14.76 8.97 -2.00
CA ARG A 361 -14.68 7.89 -2.99
C ARG A 361 -14.83 6.50 -2.39
N GLU A 362 -15.27 5.58 -3.23
CA GLU A 362 -15.35 4.14 -2.97
C GLU A 362 -14.74 3.39 -4.15
N SER A 363 -13.94 2.36 -3.88
CA SER A 363 -13.44 1.46 -4.92
C SER A 363 -14.55 0.55 -5.45
N ILE A 364 -14.57 0.33 -6.76
CA ILE A 364 -15.48 -0.62 -7.41
C ILE A 364 -14.68 -1.65 -8.22
N LEU A 365 -15.08 -2.91 -8.07
CA LEU A 365 -14.41 -4.04 -8.69
C LEU A 365 -14.61 -4.03 -10.22
N THR A 366 -13.54 -4.26 -10.97
CA THR A 366 -13.63 -4.42 -12.43
C THR A 366 -13.66 -5.88 -12.86
N LYS A 367 -14.59 -6.22 -13.75
CA LYS A 367 -14.79 -7.58 -14.28
C LYS A 367 -14.41 -7.68 -15.76
N MET A 368 -14.00 -8.88 -16.19
CA MET A 368 -13.98 -9.26 -17.60
C MET A 368 -15.35 -9.75 -18.05
N VAL A 369 -15.62 -9.70 -19.36
CA VAL A 369 -16.94 -9.99 -19.94
C VAL A 369 -16.84 -10.91 -21.14
N ASP A 370 -17.99 -11.42 -21.57
CA ASP A 370 -18.17 -12.05 -22.86
C ASP A 370 -18.27 -10.98 -23.97
N ALA A 371 -17.12 -10.42 -24.33
CA ALA A 371 -17.01 -9.37 -25.33
C ALA A 371 -17.29 -9.88 -26.76
N ASN A 372 -16.95 -11.14 -27.06
CA ASN A 372 -17.09 -11.74 -28.38
C ASN A 372 -18.44 -12.48 -28.61
N GLY A 373 -19.26 -12.66 -27.57
CA GLY A 373 -20.50 -13.44 -27.63
C GLY A 373 -20.29 -14.96 -27.63
N GLU A 374 -19.05 -15.42 -27.44
CA GLU A 374 -18.63 -16.82 -27.34
C GLU A 374 -18.01 -17.15 -25.96
N GLY A 375 -18.19 -16.25 -25.00
CA GLY A 375 -17.78 -16.37 -23.61
C GLY A 375 -16.52 -15.61 -23.21
N GLY A 376 -15.95 -14.77 -24.08
CA GLY A 376 -14.67 -14.11 -23.78
C GLY A 376 -14.25 -13.04 -24.79
N TYR A 377 -12.96 -13.01 -25.15
CA TYR A 377 -12.38 -12.03 -26.08
C TYR A 377 -11.77 -12.69 -27.30
N ASP A 378 -11.99 -12.08 -28.47
CA ASP A 378 -11.26 -12.41 -29.70
C ASP A 378 -10.02 -11.52 -29.82
N ILE A 379 -8.87 -12.15 -30.08
CA ILE A 379 -7.57 -11.51 -30.30
C ILE A 379 -7.20 -11.67 -31.78
N TYR A 380 -6.71 -10.61 -32.41
CA TYR A 380 -6.13 -10.67 -33.75
C TYR A 380 -4.84 -9.86 -33.84
N PHE A 381 -3.98 -10.23 -34.79
CA PHE A 381 -2.71 -9.54 -35.04
C PHE A 381 -2.86 -8.49 -36.13
N GLY A 382 -2.22 -7.34 -35.92
CA GLY A 382 -2.03 -6.31 -36.94
C GLY A 382 -0.95 -6.69 -37.95
N ASP A 383 -0.90 -5.96 -39.06
CA ASP A 383 0.01 -6.29 -40.17
C ASP A 383 1.49 -6.03 -39.80
N ASP A 384 1.76 -5.04 -38.94
CA ASP A 384 3.14 -4.67 -38.59
C ASP A 384 3.79 -5.72 -37.70
N ILE A 385 3.10 -6.24 -36.68
CA ILE A 385 3.66 -7.28 -35.81
C ILE A 385 3.92 -8.59 -36.55
N LEU A 386 3.12 -8.93 -37.57
CA LEU A 386 3.29 -10.13 -38.38
C LEU A 386 4.56 -10.12 -39.25
N THR A 387 5.28 -8.99 -39.30
CA THR A 387 6.63 -8.93 -39.89
C THR A 387 7.69 -9.64 -39.03
N LEU A 388 7.38 -9.95 -37.77
CA LEU A 388 8.26 -10.69 -36.87
C LEU A 388 8.08 -12.20 -37.05
N ASP A 389 9.18 -12.91 -37.30
CA ASP A 389 9.18 -14.36 -37.49
C ASP A 389 8.58 -15.09 -36.27
N SER A 390 7.66 -16.02 -36.50
CA SER A 390 7.05 -16.88 -35.46
C SER A 390 6.39 -16.16 -34.28
N VAL A 391 6.00 -14.89 -34.46
CA VAL A 391 5.45 -14.06 -33.37
C VAL A 391 4.11 -14.59 -32.87
N GLU A 392 3.26 -15.09 -33.76
CA GLU A 392 1.95 -15.64 -33.40
C GLU A 392 2.11 -16.84 -32.47
N GLN A 393 3.01 -17.78 -32.80
CA GLN A 393 3.31 -18.94 -31.95
C GLN A 393 3.94 -18.48 -30.62
N SER A 394 4.77 -17.44 -30.63
CA SER A 394 5.37 -16.89 -29.41
C SER A 394 4.34 -16.26 -28.48
N PHE A 395 3.40 -15.49 -29.04
CA PHE A 395 2.30 -14.91 -28.29
C PHE A 395 1.36 -16.01 -27.78
N GLU A 396 1.02 -16.99 -28.62
CA GLU A 396 0.16 -18.10 -28.24
C GLU A 396 0.75 -18.92 -27.07
N ARG A 397 2.07 -19.13 -27.02
CA ARG A 397 2.72 -19.76 -25.86
C ARG A 397 2.52 -18.94 -24.58
N ALA A 398 2.70 -17.61 -24.62
CA ALA A 398 2.45 -16.74 -23.46
C ALA A 398 0.96 -16.76 -23.05
N LEU A 399 0.06 -16.70 -24.03
CA LEU A 399 -1.38 -16.77 -23.81
C LEU A 399 -1.78 -18.11 -23.18
N ASN A 400 -1.26 -19.22 -23.69
CA ASN A 400 -1.47 -20.57 -23.14
C ASN A 400 -1.03 -20.67 -21.68
N THR A 401 0.09 -20.03 -21.30
CA THR A 401 0.52 -19.98 -19.90
C THR A 401 -0.59 -19.41 -18.99
N TRP A 402 -1.25 -18.32 -19.39
CA TRP A 402 -2.40 -17.76 -18.67
C TRP A 402 -3.67 -18.61 -18.83
N ARG A 403 -4.21 -18.76 -20.05
CA ARG A 403 -5.54 -19.38 -20.27
C ARG A 403 -5.61 -20.84 -19.84
N CYS A 404 -4.50 -21.58 -19.82
CA CYS A 404 -4.51 -22.96 -19.34
C CYS A 404 -4.46 -23.09 -17.82
N THR A 405 -3.91 -22.09 -17.12
CA THR A 405 -3.78 -22.10 -15.65
C THR A 405 -4.94 -21.38 -14.98
N THR A 406 -5.31 -20.19 -15.45
CA THR A 406 -6.39 -19.36 -14.85
C THR A 406 -7.75 -19.59 -15.49
N LYS A 407 -7.79 -20.20 -16.68
CA LYS A 407 -9.00 -20.37 -17.50
C LYS A 407 -9.57 -19.05 -18.03
N VAL A 408 -8.76 -18.01 -18.16
CA VAL A 408 -9.17 -16.76 -18.84
C VAL A 408 -9.54 -17.04 -20.30
N ASN A 409 -10.70 -16.54 -20.75
CA ASN A 409 -11.22 -16.82 -22.10
C ASN A 409 -10.83 -15.75 -23.10
N MET A 410 -9.70 -16.04 -23.76
CA MET A 410 -9.11 -15.23 -24.81
C MET A 410 -8.67 -16.16 -25.95
N VAL A 411 -9.18 -15.90 -27.15
CA VAL A 411 -9.00 -16.78 -28.32
C VAL A 411 -8.38 -15.98 -29.47
N ILE A 412 -7.30 -16.51 -30.06
CA ILE A 412 -6.70 -15.95 -31.27
C ILE A 412 -7.57 -16.37 -32.46
N LYS A 413 -7.98 -15.41 -33.28
CA LYS A 413 -8.69 -15.64 -34.53
C LYS A 413 -8.07 -14.86 -35.68
N PRO A 414 -8.11 -15.40 -36.91
CA PRO A 414 -7.83 -14.61 -38.10
C PRO A 414 -8.76 -13.39 -38.17
N LYS A 415 -8.21 -12.22 -38.53
CA LYS A 415 -8.95 -10.94 -38.58
C LYS A 415 -10.23 -11.00 -39.42
N ASN A 416 -10.24 -11.80 -40.49
CA ASN A 416 -11.37 -11.99 -41.39
C ASN A 416 -12.47 -12.92 -40.83
N GLU A 417 -12.21 -13.65 -39.74
CA GLU A 417 -13.18 -14.51 -39.06
C GLU A 417 -13.89 -13.81 -37.90
N ILE A 418 -13.44 -12.60 -37.53
CA ILE A 418 -14.03 -11.81 -36.45
C ILE A 418 -15.22 -11.01 -36.97
N ALA A 419 -16.39 -11.23 -36.37
CA ALA A 419 -17.62 -10.57 -36.76
C ALA A 419 -17.65 -9.07 -36.41
N ASP A 420 -17.11 -8.69 -35.25
CA ASP A 420 -17.09 -7.30 -34.75
C ASP A 420 -15.70 -6.90 -34.24
N LEU A 421 -14.89 -6.30 -35.12
CA LEU A 421 -13.55 -5.80 -34.78
C LEU A 421 -13.56 -4.70 -33.70
N SER A 422 -14.69 -4.02 -33.46
CA SER A 422 -14.76 -2.97 -32.44
C SER A 422 -14.71 -3.52 -31.01
N LYS A 423 -15.03 -4.81 -30.84
CA LYS A 423 -14.98 -5.55 -29.57
C LYS A 423 -13.78 -6.50 -29.48
N ALA A 424 -13.09 -6.71 -30.60
CA ALA A 424 -11.87 -7.51 -30.62
C ALA A 424 -10.65 -6.74 -30.13
N CYS A 425 -9.65 -7.52 -29.72
CA CYS A 425 -8.42 -7.06 -29.12
C CYS A 425 -7.29 -7.11 -30.15
N LEU A 426 -6.71 -5.95 -30.48
CA LEU A 426 -5.60 -5.83 -31.43
C LEU A 426 -4.28 -6.08 -30.72
N ILE A 427 -3.43 -6.91 -31.31
CA ILE A 427 -2.02 -7.04 -30.97
C ILE A 427 -1.19 -6.49 -32.12
N ASP A 428 -0.37 -5.46 -31.90
CA ASP A 428 0.45 -4.89 -32.97
C ASP A 428 1.77 -4.29 -32.49
N LEU A 429 2.62 -3.88 -33.43
CA LEU A 429 3.77 -3.02 -33.16
C LEU A 429 3.36 -1.54 -33.18
N ASP A 430 3.95 -0.74 -32.30
CA ASP A 430 3.80 0.71 -32.29
C ASP A 430 5.18 1.38 -32.39
N THR A 431 5.31 2.27 -33.36
CA THR A 431 6.55 3.03 -33.63
C THR A 431 6.70 4.27 -32.75
N THR A 432 5.61 4.64 -32.06
CA THR A 432 5.49 5.83 -31.22
C THR A 432 5.46 5.50 -29.73
N LEU A 433 5.47 4.21 -29.37
CA LEU A 433 5.43 3.80 -27.98
C LEU A 433 6.80 3.92 -27.30
N PRO A 434 6.89 4.72 -26.23
CA PRO A 434 6.01 5.82 -25.81
C PRO A 434 6.64 7.18 -26.13
N THR A 435 5.81 8.17 -26.47
CA THR A 435 6.22 9.56 -26.52
C THR A 435 6.71 10.00 -25.13
N GLY A 436 8.02 10.19 -24.97
CA GLY A 436 8.61 10.78 -23.77
C GLY A 436 9.12 9.81 -22.69
N VAL A 437 9.06 8.47 -22.89
CA VAL A 437 9.68 7.51 -21.95
C VAL A 437 10.62 6.57 -22.72
N THR A 438 11.82 6.37 -22.20
CA THR A 438 12.91 5.72 -22.95
C THR A 438 12.90 4.19 -22.87
N THR A 439 12.15 3.59 -21.95
CA THR A 439 12.33 2.16 -21.59
C THR A 439 11.10 1.27 -21.73
N THR A 440 9.94 1.78 -22.16
CA THR A 440 8.71 0.98 -22.25
C THR A 440 8.77 0.02 -23.44
N LEU A 441 8.61 -1.27 -23.17
CA LEU A 441 8.70 -2.35 -24.16
C LEU A 441 7.36 -2.69 -24.80
N ALA A 442 6.27 -2.54 -24.05
CA ALA A 442 4.92 -2.72 -24.52
C ALA A 442 3.93 -1.98 -23.61
N VAL A 443 2.69 -1.84 -24.07
CA VAL A 443 1.56 -1.29 -23.31
C VAL A 443 0.29 -2.06 -23.65
N THR A 444 -0.41 -2.51 -22.62
CA THR A 444 -1.80 -2.96 -22.71
C THR A 444 -2.75 -1.79 -22.44
N ARG A 445 -3.42 -1.32 -23.49
CA ARG A 445 -4.44 -0.27 -23.41
C ARG A 445 -5.76 -0.89 -22.98
N ARG A 446 -6.30 -0.38 -21.88
CA ARG A 446 -7.56 -0.82 -21.27
C ARG A 446 -8.41 0.39 -20.95
N GLU A 447 -9.69 0.28 -21.25
CA GLU A 447 -10.68 1.31 -20.89
C GLU A 447 -11.87 0.66 -20.16
N PRO A 448 -11.71 0.32 -18.87
CA PRO A 448 -12.83 -0.15 -18.07
C PRO A 448 -13.99 0.86 -18.08
N LYS A 449 -15.23 0.36 -18.17
CA LYS A 449 -16.45 1.16 -18.10
C LYS A 449 -17.20 0.85 -16.82
N LYS A 450 -17.89 1.84 -16.28
CA LYS A 450 -18.78 1.63 -15.13
C LYS A 450 -20.10 1.03 -15.58
N CYS A 451 -20.68 0.18 -14.73
CA CYS A 451 -22.08 -0.20 -14.85
C CYS A 451 -23.00 1.02 -14.59
N ASP A 452 -24.20 1.02 -15.17
CA ASP A 452 -25.16 2.13 -15.02
C ASP A 452 -25.61 2.35 -13.56
N ASP A 453 -25.64 1.29 -12.76
CA ASP A 453 -25.95 1.32 -11.33
C ASP A 453 -24.73 1.72 -10.45
N ASN A 454 -23.56 1.92 -11.07
CA ASN A 454 -22.28 2.16 -10.43
C ASN A 454 -21.84 1.06 -9.44
N SER A 455 -22.42 -0.13 -9.45
CA SER A 455 -22.05 -1.19 -8.50
C SER A 455 -20.67 -1.79 -8.80
N HIS A 456 -20.30 -1.82 -10.08
CA HIS A 456 -19.07 -2.43 -10.59
C HIS A 456 -18.56 -1.69 -11.84
N SER A 457 -17.40 -2.11 -12.32
CA SER A 457 -16.89 -1.81 -13.65
C SER A 457 -16.66 -3.09 -14.46
N TYR A 458 -16.53 -2.95 -15.78
CA TYR A 458 -16.26 -4.05 -16.69
C TYR A 458 -15.29 -3.64 -17.80
N GLN A 459 -14.54 -4.61 -18.34
CA GLN A 459 -13.56 -4.40 -19.40
C GLN A 459 -14.14 -4.81 -20.76
N PRO A 460 -14.55 -3.87 -21.64
CA PRO A 460 -15.18 -4.23 -22.92
C PRO A 460 -14.21 -4.84 -23.94
N LYS A 461 -12.95 -4.39 -23.96
CA LYS A 461 -11.86 -4.90 -24.82
C LYS A 461 -10.51 -4.40 -24.32
N PHE A 462 -9.41 -4.98 -24.77
CA PHE A 462 -8.06 -4.45 -24.56
C PHE A 462 -7.30 -4.46 -25.88
N ASP A 463 -6.30 -3.61 -26.03
CA ASP A 463 -5.35 -3.68 -27.16
C ASP A 463 -3.93 -3.72 -26.61
N MET A 464 -3.04 -4.50 -27.22
CA MET A 464 -1.63 -4.57 -26.83
C MET A 464 -0.75 -4.06 -27.94
N PHE A 465 0.19 -3.21 -27.56
CA PHE A 465 1.11 -2.60 -28.49
C PHE A 465 2.53 -2.84 -27.99
N PHE A 466 3.33 -3.52 -28.81
CA PHE A 466 4.74 -3.77 -28.55
C PHE A 466 5.56 -2.69 -29.22
N SER A 467 6.58 -2.18 -28.53
CA SER A 467 7.41 -1.14 -29.10
C SER A 467 8.23 -1.69 -30.26
N LYS A 468 8.20 -1.00 -31.41
CA LYS A 468 9.12 -1.30 -32.52
C LYS A 468 10.52 -0.78 -32.23
N TYR A 469 10.61 0.37 -31.55
CA TYR A 469 11.87 1.05 -31.28
C TYR A 469 12.00 1.46 -29.82
N ALA A 470 13.14 1.15 -29.20
CA ALA A 470 13.46 1.64 -27.87
C ALA A 470 14.44 2.83 -27.93
N TRP A 471 14.23 3.81 -27.06
CA TRP A 471 15.07 5.01 -26.96
C TRP A 471 16.07 4.83 -25.82
N ARG A 472 17.38 4.97 -26.01
CA ARG A 472 18.26 5.02 -24.83
C ARG A 472 18.16 6.39 -24.17
N LEU A 473 18.22 6.45 -22.84
CA LEU A 473 18.29 7.72 -22.11
C LEU A 473 19.47 8.61 -22.58
N ALA A 474 20.59 7.99 -22.96
CA ALA A 474 21.73 8.68 -23.56
C ALA A 474 21.45 9.19 -24.99
N ASP A 475 20.58 8.50 -25.74
CA ASP A 475 20.23 8.85 -27.12
C ASP A 475 19.25 10.01 -27.16
N SER A 476 18.29 10.08 -26.23
CA SER A 476 17.35 11.21 -26.13
C SER A 476 18.05 12.53 -25.80
N LEU A 477 19.18 12.47 -25.08
CA LEU A 477 20.01 13.64 -24.76
C LEU A 477 20.94 14.07 -25.90
N SER A 478 21.29 13.16 -26.81
CA SER A 478 22.20 13.40 -27.94
C SER A 478 21.50 13.61 -29.28
N GLY A 479 20.17 13.42 -29.35
CA GLY A 479 19.39 13.53 -30.57
C GLY A 479 19.57 12.35 -31.53
N ALA A 480 20.11 11.22 -31.05
CA ALA A 480 20.26 10.01 -31.84
C ALA A 480 18.87 9.36 -32.12
N PRO A 481 18.67 8.75 -33.30
CA PRO A 481 17.41 8.07 -33.61
C PRO A 481 17.21 6.85 -32.70
N PRO A 482 15.95 6.43 -32.47
CA PRO A 482 15.67 5.25 -31.65
C PRO A 482 16.14 3.98 -32.37
N VAL A 483 16.47 2.94 -31.59
CA VAL A 483 17.00 1.68 -32.11
C VAL A 483 15.87 0.65 -32.19
N GLU A 484 15.81 -0.08 -33.29
CA GLU A 484 14.84 -1.16 -33.48
C GLU A 484 15.11 -2.29 -32.47
N ILE A 485 14.04 -2.75 -31.81
CA ILE A 485 14.13 -3.84 -30.83
C ILE A 485 14.28 -5.15 -31.59
N ASN A 486 15.27 -5.96 -31.17
CA ASN A 486 15.41 -7.32 -31.68
C ASN A 486 14.55 -8.26 -30.83
N TRP A 487 13.35 -8.54 -31.32
CA TRP A 487 12.38 -9.42 -30.66
C TRP A 487 12.73 -10.89 -30.84
N TRP A 488 12.99 -11.58 -29.73
CA TRP A 488 13.23 -13.02 -29.72
C TRP A 488 11.92 -13.78 -29.51
N THR A 489 11.47 -14.45 -30.57
CA THR A 489 10.20 -15.18 -30.65
C THR A 489 10.37 -16.71 -30.59
N SER A 490 11.61 -17.19 -30.39
CA SER A 490 11.93 -18.61 -30.37
C SER A 490 11.26 -19.34 -29.20
N GLU A 491 10.94 -20.63 -29.42
CA GLU A 491 10.46 -21.54 -28.38
C GLU A 491 11.49 -21.73 -27.26
N VAL A 492 12.78 -21.78 -27.61
CA VAL A 492 13.87 -21.82 -26.63
C VAL A 492 13.97 -20.45 -25.95
N PRO A 493 13.85 -20.37 -24.60
CA PRO A 493 13.99 -19.11 -23.88
C PRO A 493 15.30 -18.42 -24.20
N MET A 494 15.28 -17.09 -24.31
CA MET A 494 16.51 -16.32 -24.38
C MET A 494 17.32 -16.56 -23.09
N ASN A 495 18.64 -16.61 -23.20
CA ASN A 495 19.48 -16.58 -22.00
C ASN A 495 19.25 -15.23 -21.29
N PRO A 496 18.94 -15.20 -19.98
CA PRO A 496 18.69 -13.96 -19.26
C PRO A 496 19.79 -12.89 -19.41
N SER A 497 21.06 -13.31 -19.57
CA SER A 497 22.16 -12.36 -19.78
C SER A 497 22.14 -11.68 -21.16
N MET A 498 21.42 -12.25 -22.12
CA MET A 498 21.22 -11.69 -23.46
C MET A 498 19.98 -10.81 -23.55
N ASP A 499 19.07 -10.87 -22.57
CA ASP A 499 17.84 -10.08 -22.50
C ASP A 499 18.11 -8.62 -22.11
N THR A 500 19.02 -8.02 -22.87
CA THR A 500 19.58 -6.68 -22.70
C THR A 500 19.45 -5.94 -24.01
N PHE A 501 19.33 -4.61 -23.93
CA PHE A 501 19.03 -3.79 -25.10
C PHE A 501 20.08 -4.02 -26.21
N PRO A 502 19.68 -4.16 -27.48
CA PRO A 502 18.31 -4.05 -28.01
C PRO A 502 17.55 -5.38 -28.06
N ASN A 503 18.11 -6.49 -27.56
CA ASN A 503 17.47 -7.80 -27.59
C ASN A 503 16.44 -7.91 -26.47
N ARG A 504 15.24 -8.42 -26.81
CA ARG A 504 14.15 -8.61 -25.84
C ARG A 504 13.44 -9.93 -26.09
N ASP A 505 13.18 -10.67 -25.02
CA ASP A 505 12.38 -11.88 -25.10
C ASP A 505 10.89 -11.53 -25.29
N PHE A 506 10.36 -11.77 -26.49
CA PHE A 506 8.99 -11.38 -26.84
C PHE A 506 7.96 -12.10 -25.97
N GLN A 507 8.12 -13.41 -25.77
CA GLN A 507 7.19 -14.21 -24.96
C GLN A 507 7.11 -13.69 -23.53
N THR A 508 8.23 -13.24 -22.97
CA THR A 508 8.29 -12.66 -21.63
C THR A 508 7.51 -11.35 -21.53
N VAL A 509 7.72 -10.41 -22.47
CA VAL A 509 6.97 -9.15 -22.50
C VAL A 509 5.48 -9.42 -22.75
N ALA A 510 5.15 -10.32 -23.68
CA ALA A 510 3.77 -10.71 -23.95
C ALA A 510 3.09 -11.33 -22.71
N LEU A 511 3.81 -12.15 -21.94
CA LEU A 511 3.29 -12.74 -20.70
C LEU A 511 2.93 -11.66 -19.66
N HIS A 512 3.74 -10.61 -19.55
CA HIS A 512 3.46 -9.46 -18.70
C HIS A 512 2.22 -8.67 -19.15
N GLU A 513 2.15 -8.33 -20.43
CA GLU A 513 1.01 -7.60 -21.00
C GLU A 513 -0.31 -8.41 -20.88
N LEU A 514 -0.24 -9.73 -21.03
CA LEU A 514 -1.39 -10.62 -20.79
C LEU A 514 -1.87 -10.62 -19.34
N GLY A 515 -0.98 -10.35 -18.37
CA GLY A 515 -1.38 -10.12 -16.98
C GLY A 515 -2.21 -8.84 -16.84
N HIS A 516 -1.81 -7.75 -17.49
CA HIS A 516 -2.64 -6.54 -17.57
C HIS A 516 -3.97 -6.79 -18.27
N ALA A 517 -3.98 -7.53 -19.38
CA ALA A 517 -5.22 -7.92 -20.06
C ALA A 517 -6.14 -8.76 -19.16
N SER A 518 -5.56 -9.52 -18.24
CA SER A 518 -6.25 -10.27 -17.18
C SER A 518 -6.58 -9.43 -15.94
N MET A 519 -6.58 -8.10 -16.07
CA MET A 519 -6.92 -7.11 -15.02
C MET A 519 -5.91 -6.94 -13.88
N LEU A 520 -4.70 -7.48 -13.99
CA LEU A 520 -3.65 -7.29 -12.98
C LEU A 520 -2.93 -5.95 -13.15
N LEU A 521 -2.56 -5.35 -12.02
CA LEU A 521 -1.69 -4.19 -11.92
C LEU A 521 -0.27 -4.62 -11.54
N HIS A 522 0.67 -3.67 -11.57
CA HIS A 522 2.03 -3.99 -11.18
C HIS A 522 2.14 -4.39 -9.71
N THR A 523 3.16 -5.19 -9.41
CA THR A 523 3.55 -5.55 -8.05
C THR A 523 4.94 -4.98 -7.74
N LYS A 524 5.32 -4.98 -6.46
CA LYS A 524 6.68 -4.62 -6.00
C LYS A 524 7.51 -5.85 -5.63
N ASN A 525 7.13 -7.03 -6.14
CA ASN A 525 7.76 -8.32 -5.85
C ASN A 525 8.62 -8.74 -7.05
N ALA A 526 9.95 -8.63 -6.92
CA ALA A 526 10.89 -8.73 -8.04
C ALA A 526 10.78 -10.03 -8.86
N ASP A 527 10.30 -11.12 -8.27
CA ASP A 527 10.14 -12.41 -8.96
C ASP A 527 8.90 -12.46 -9.86
N ASN A 528 7.84 -11.72 -9.53
CA ASN A 528 6.56 -11.75 -10.25
C ASN A 528 6.72 -11.31 -11.71
N VAL A 529 5.88 -11.88 -12.58
CA VAL A 529 5.76 -11.41 -13.96
C VAL A 529 5.28 -9.96 -13.96
N MET A 530 4.36 -9.59 -13.07
CA MET A 530 3.81 -8.24 -12.96
C MET A 530 4.74 -7.20 -12.30
N PHE A 531 6.01 -7.52 -12.04
CA PHE A 531 6.99 -6.55 -11.52
C PHE A 531 7.55 -5.66 -12.64
N THR A 532 7.68 -4.36 -12.37
CA THR A 532 8.29 -3.38 -13.27
C THR A 532 9.42 -2.60 -12.56
N PRO A 533 10.52 -2.24 -13.25
CA PRO A 533 10.87 -2.58 -14.63
C PRO A 533 11.24 -4.05 -14.77
N HIS A 534 10.89 -4.61 -15.91
CA HIS A 534 11.15 -5.99 -16.24
C HIS A 534 12.66 -6.25 -16.43
N ALA A 535 13.18 -7.36 -15.90
CA ALA A 535 14.57 -7.78 -16.04
C ALA A 535 14.71 -9.30 -16.26
N GLY A 536 15.55 -9.68 -17.21
CA GLY A 536 15.83 -11.08 -17.57
C GLY A 536 14.65 -11.76 -18.25
N THR A 537 14.78 -13.04 -18.57
CA THR A 537 13.72 -13.79 -19.27
C THR A 537 12.78 -14.48 -18.27
N LYS A 538 11.48 -14.16 -18.33
CA LYS A 538 10.43 -14.70 -17.44
C LYS A 538 9.24 -15.25 -18.24
N ARG A 539 9.21 -16.56 -18.46
CA ARG A 539 8.16 -17.25 -19.24
C ARG A 539 7.21 -18.11 -18.41
N ALA A 540 7.27 -18.01 -17.08
CA ALA A 540 6.43 -18.76 -16.14
C ALA A 540 5.79 -17.82 -15.11
N LEU A 541 4.58 -18.17 -14.68
CA LEU A 541 3.85 -17.44 -13.64
C LEU A 541 4.35 -17.84 -12.24
N THR A 542 4.45 -16.88 -11.34
CA THR A 542 4.61 -17.17 -9.91
C THR A 542 3.27 -17.55 -9.29
N LEU A 543 3.27 -17.94 -8.01
CA LEU A 543 2.03 -18.18 -7.28
C LEU A 543 1.19 -16.90 -7.17
N ASP A 544 1.82 -15.76 -6.88
CA ASP A 544 1.17 -14.45 -6.84
C ASP A 544 0.46 -14.11 -8.16
N ASP A 545 1.14 -14.31 -9.30
CA ASP A 545 0.58 -14.06 -10.63
C ASP A 545 -0.63 -14.98 -10.89
N LEU A 546 -0.52 -16.26 -10.51
CA LEU A 546 -1.57 -17.26 -10.66
C LEU A 546 -2.80 -16.93 -9.81
N GLU A 547 -2.63 -16.60 -8.53
CA GLU A 547 -3.72 -16.27 -7.61
C GLU A 547 -4.49 -15.04 -8.08
N GLY A 548 -3.79 -13.99 -8.51
CA GLY A 548 -4.42 -12.80 -9.07
C GLY A 548 -5.21 -13.10 -10.35
N GLY A 549 -4.64 -13.88 -11.26
CA GLY A 549 -5.32 -14.28 -12.48
C GLY A 549 -6.54 -15.16 -12.24
N ILE A 550 -6.46 -16.11 -11.30
CA ILE A 550 -7.61 -16.93 -10.87
C ILE A 550 -8.70 -16.03 -10.29
N HIS A 551 -8.36 -15.13 -9.36
CA HIS A 551 -9.35 -14.21 -8.80
C HIS A 551 -10.06 -13.38 -9.88
N SER A 552 -9.31 -12.85 -10.84
CA SER A 552 -9.87 -12.10 -11.99
C SER A 552 -10.88 -12.93 -12.79
N VAL A 553 -10.57 -14.19 -13.07
CA VAL A 553 -11.46 -15.10 -13.81
C VAL A 553 -12.67 -15.46 -12.96
N GLU A 554 -12.50 -15.90 -11.71
CA GLU A 554 -13.61 -16.29 -10.85
C GLU A 554 -14.58 -15.12 -10.62
N LEU A 555 -14.06 -13.90 -10.42
CA LEU A 555 -14.87 -12.68 -10.30
C LEU A 555 -15.74 -12.44 -11.54
N SER A 556 -15.22 -12.80 -12.71
CA SER A 556 -15.83 -12.52 -14.02
C SER A 556 -16.81 -13.59 -14.49
N VAL A 557 -16.84 -14.78 -13.88
CA VAL A 557 -17.76 -15.89 -14.24
C VAL A 557 -18.96 -16.04 -13.30
N ILE A 558 -18.90 -15.45 -12.10
CA ILE A 558 -19.94 -15.59 -11.08
C ILE A 558 -21.18 -14.76 -11.42
N ASP A 559 -21.02 -13.55 -11.97
CA ASP A 559 -22.10 -12.56 -11.96
C ASP A 559 -22.11 -11.64 -13.21
N PRO A 560 -23.18 -11.67 -14.04
CA PRO A 560 -23.31 -10.85 -15.25
C PRO A 560 -23.78 -9.40 -14.99
N HIS A 561 -23.64 -8.86 -13.77
CA HIS A 561 -24.26 -7.61 -13.29
C HIS A 561 -24.66 -6.56 -14.34
N CYS A 562 -23.75 -6.15 -15.22
CA CYS A 562 -24.06 -5.15 -16.27
C CYS A 562 -23.64 -5.52 -17.70
N ASP A 563 -23.03 -6.69 -17.92
CA ASP A 563 -22.76 -7.25 -19.25
C ASP A 563 -22.72 -8.78 -19.18
N SER A 564 -22.71 -9.44 -20.33
CA SER A 564 -22.62 -10.89 -20.42
C SER A 564 -21.36 -11.37 -19.71
N LYS A 565 -21.53 -12.31 -18.79
CA LYS A 565 -20.42 -12.86 -17.99
C LYS A 565 -19.44 -13.63 -18.87
N MET A 566 -18.16 -13.57 -18.54
CA MET A 566 -17.17 -14.44 -19.15
C MET A 566 -17.47 -15.91 -18.81
N THR A 567 -17.07 -16.83 -19.66
CA THR A 567 -17.03 -18.27 -19.37
C THR A 567 -15.58 -18.73 -19.25
N LYS A 568 -15.33 -19.83 -18.54
CA LYS A 568 -13.97 -20.37 -18.41
C LYS A 568 -13.49 -20.97 -19.73
N TYR A 569 -12.26 -20.63 -20.12
CA TYR A 569 -11.60 -21.27 -21.25
C TYR A 569 -11.34 -22.75 -20.99
N ASP A 570 -11.73 -23.60 -21.92
CA ASP A 570 -11.43 -25.03 -21.86
C ASP A 570 -10.09 -25.32 -22.54
N CYS A 571 -9.01 -25.27 -21.74
CA CYS A 571 -7.71 -25.73 -22.19
C CYS A 571 -7.67 -27.27 -22.22
N THR A 572 -8.29 -27.87 -23.24
CA THR A 572 -8.09 -29.28 -23.56
C THR A 572 -6.81 -29.46 -24.36
N THR A 573 -5.74 -29.87 -23.69
CA THR A 573 -4.45 -30.24 -24.31
C THR A 573 -4.48 -31.57 -25.07
N ASN A 574 -5.67 -32.10 -25.40
CA ASN A 574 -5.81 -33.32 -26.20
C ASN A 574 -5.84 -33.06 -27.70
N SER A 575 -5.75 -31.81 -28.14
CA SER A 575 -5.61 -31.46 -29.55
C SER A 575 -4.15 -31.47 -29.94
N VAL A 576 -3.72 -32.57 -30.53
CA VAL A 576 -2.44 -32.59 -31.23
C VAL A 576 -2.68 -31.91 -32.58
N SER A 577 -2.49 -30.60 -32.62
CA SER A 577 -2.50 -29.85 -33.88
C SER A 577 -1.10 -29.89 -34.50
N GLU A 578 -0.62 -31.10 -34.82
CA GLU A 578 0.44 -31.26 -35.80
C GLU A 578 -0.23 -31.57 -37.14
N VAL A 579 0.11 -30.82 -38.19
CA VAL A 579 -0.33 -31.12 -39.55
C VAL A 579 0.15 -32.54 -39.89
N PRO A 580 -0.75 -33.52 -40.09
CA PRO A 580 -0.34 -34.89 -40.33
C PRO A 580 0.46 -34.98 -41.64
N LYS A 581 1.62 -35.64 -41.63
CA LYS A 581 2.38 -35.94 -42.85
C LYS A 581 1.76 -37.09 -43.66
N LEU A 582 0.69 -37.70 -43.13
CA LEU A 582 -0.02 -38.85 -43.70
C LEU A 582 -1.52 -38.75 -43.41
N GLU A 583 -2.35 -38.81 -44.44
CA GLU A 583 -3.79 -39.01 -44.27
C GLU A 583 -4.10 -40.47 -43.91
N MET A 584 -4.89 -40.68 -42.86
CA MET A 584 -5.23 -41.99 -42.31
C MET A 584 -6.65 -41.95 -41.74
N ARG A 585 -7.43 -43.01 -41.97
CA ARG A 585 -8.74 -43.21 -41.35
C ARG A 585 -8.65 -44.29 -40.28
N ILE A 586 -9.25 -44.03 -39.12
CA ILE A 586 -9.27 -44.95 -37.98
C ILE A 586 -10.72 -45.28 -37.62
N PHE A 587 -11.07 -46.57 -37.58
CA PHE A 587 -12.42 -46.99 -37.23
C PHE A 587 -12.52 -48.46 -36.74
N PRO A 588 -13.50 -48.80 -35.91
CA PRO A 588 -14.36 -47.87 -35.18
C PRO A 588 -13.58 -47.18 -34.05
N ASN A 589 -13.94 -45.93 -33.76
CA ASN A 589 -13.45 -45.19 -32.61
C ASN A 589 -14.63 -44.37 -32.05
N PRO A 590 -15.23 -44.75 -30.91
CA PRO A 590 -14.77 -45.73 -29.92
C PRO A 590 -14.79 -47.22 -30.38
N THR A 591 -14.04 -48.09 -29.72
CA THR A 591 -14.00 -49.55 -29.97
C THR A 591 -14.06 -50.39 -28.70
N ASN A 592 -14.45 -51.66 -28.83
CA ASN A 592 -14.41 -52.66 -27.76
C ASN A 592 -13.34 -53.75 -27.95
N ALA A 593 -12.80 -53.94 -29.16
CA ALA A 593 -12.01 -55.15 -29.45
C ALA A 593 -10.80 -54.90 -30.36
N ALA A 594 -11.00 -54.17 -31.46
CA ALA A 594 -9.97 -53.91 -32.46
C ALA A 594 -10.20 -52.57 -33.14
N ILE A 595 -9.13 -52.01 -33.69
CA ILE A 595 -9.11 -50.74 -34.40
C ILE A 595 -8.49 -50.99 -35.76
N ASN A 596 -9.17 -50.50 -36.80
CA ASN A 596 -8.69 -50.59 -38.17
C ASN A 596 -8.11 -49.25 -38.61
N PHE A 597 -7.05 -49.34 -39.40
CA PHE A 597 -6.33 -48.24 -39.99
C PHE A 597 -6.38 -48.41 -41.50
N GLU A 598 -6.86 -47.39 -42.19
CA GLU A 598 -6.86 -47.31 -43.65
C GLU A 598 -5.98 -46.13 -44.07
N PHE A 599 -5.02 -46.41 -44.96
CA PHE A 599 -4.04 -45.45 -45.45
C PHE A 599 -4.29 -45.15 -46.93
N GLU A 600 -4.14 -43.89 -47.35
CA GLU A 600 -4.28 -43.52 -48.77
C GLU A 600 -3.20 -44.16 -49.68
N LYS A 601 -2.03 -44.46 -49.10
CA LYS A 601 -0.88 -45.07 -49.78
C LYS A 601 -0.31 -46.18 -48.91
N ALA A 602 0.34 -47.16 -49.53
CA ALA A 602 1.00 -48.23 -48.80
C ALA A 602 2.14 -47.70 -47.93
N ILE A 603 2.13 -48.02 -46.63
CA ILE A 603 3.12 -47.56 -45.66
C ILE A 603 3.95 -48.74 -45.14
N SER A 604 5.25 -48.50 -44.98
CA SER A 604 6.17 -49.37 -44.22
C SER A 604 6.58 -48.66 -42.94
N GLY A 605 6.57 -49.37 -41.81
CA GLY A 605 6.85 -48.77 -40.51
C GLY A 605 6.23 -49.54 -39.36
N ARG A 606 5.67 -48.83 -38.39
CA ARG A 606 4.89 -49.41 -37.28
C ARG A 606 3.81 -48.47 -36.76
N ILE A 607 2.74 -49.07 -36.27
CA ILE A 607 1.71 -48.43 -35.45
C ILE A 607 2.10 -48.69 -34.00
N VAL A 608 2.13 -47.66 -33.17
CA VAL A 608 2.43 -47.75 -31.74
C VAL A 608 1.30 -47.11 -30.95
N LEU A 609 0.83 -47.78 -29.90
CA LEU A 609 -0.24 -47.32 -29.02
C LEU A 609 0.34 -47.04 -27.64
N PHE A 610 0.05 -45.86 -27.12
CA PHE A 610 0.53 -45.32 -25.85
C PHE A 610 -0.62 -45.10 -24.86
N ASP A 611 -0.32 -45.22 -23.57
CA ASP A 611 -1.20 -44.69 -22.52
C ASP A 611 -1.06 -43.15 -22.39
N ALA A 612 -1.85 -42.57 -21.49
CA ALA A 612 -1.83 -41.14 -21.21
C ALA A 612 -0.49 -40.63 -20.61
N LEU A 613 0.39 -41.53 -20.16
CA LEU A 613 1.71 -41.21 -19.65
C LEU A 613 2.82 -41.39 -20.70
N GLY A 614 2.45 -41.72 -21.96
CA GLY A 614 3.40 -41.92 -23.05
C GLY A 614 4.08 -43.29 -23.03
N LYS A 615 3.62 -44.23 -22.20
CA LYS A 615 4.17 -45.59 -22.18
C LYS A 615 3.62 -46.40 -23.37
N GLU A 616 4.50 -47.00 -24.15
CA GLU A 616 4.14 -47.94 -25.22
C GLU A 616 3.43 -49.16 -24.60
N LEU A 617 2.19 -49.40 -25.04
CA LEU A 617 1.37 -50.53 -24.62
C LEU A 617 1.33 -51.63 -25.68
N LEU A 618 1.17 -51.25 -26.95
CA LEU A 618 1.09 -52.15 -28.10
C LEU A 618 1.82 -51.57 -29.29
N SER A 619 2.40 -52.42 -30.10
CA SER A 619 2.90 -52.03 -31.42
C SER A 619 2.65 -53.10 -32.47
N LYS A 620 2.47 -52.65 -33.71
CA LYS A 620 2.28 -53.50 -34.89
C LYS A 620 3.17 -53.01 -36.02
N ARG A 621 3.97 -53.89 -36.59
CA ARG A 621 4.78 -53.58 -37.78
C ARG A 621 3.91 -53.54 -39.03
N LEU A 622 4.22 -52.62 -39.94
CA LEU A 622 3.61 -52.47 -41.26
C LEU A 622 4.66 -52.76 -42.34
N GLU A 623 4.32 -53.58 -43.32
CA GLU A 623 5.19 -53.92 -44.45
C GLU A 623 4.44 -53.64 -45.77
N LYS A 624 4.47 -52.37 -46.22
CA LYS A 624 3.74 -51.87 -47.40
C LYS A 624 2.23 -52.17 -47.33
N GLU A 625 1.63 -51.89 -46.18
CA GLU A 625 0.20 -52.11 -45.97
C GLU A 625 -0.61 -50.83 -46.28
N ILE A 626 -1.76 -50.98 -46.95
CA ILE A 626 -2.79 -49.92 -47.06
C ILE A 626 -3.88 -50.07 -46.00
N TYR A 627 -3.89 -51.21 -45.31
CA TYR A 627 -4.86 -51.54 -44.28
C TYR A 627 -4.20 -52.32 -43.15
N ALA A 628 -4.46 -51.96 -41.90
CA ALA A 628 -3.98 -52.67 -40.73
C ALA A 628 -5.06 -52.76 -39.65
N GLU A 629 -5.13 -53.89 -38.95
CA GLU A 629 -5.92 -54.05 -37.71
C GLU A 629 -4.99 -54.14 -36.49
N LEU A 630 -5.31 -53.42 -35.41
CA LEU A 630 -4.69 -53.53 -34.08
C LEU A 630 -5.71 -54.00 -33.06
N LYS A 631 -5.44 -55.13 -32.40
CA LYS A 631 -6.33 -55.70 -31.37
C LYS A 631 -6.06 -55.03 -30.03
N VAL A 632 -7.10 -54.43 -29.45
CA VAL A 632 -7.05 -53.67 -28.19
C VAL A 632 -7.91 -54.28 -27.08
N HIS A 633 -8.48 -55.48 -27.29
CA HIS A 633 -9.31 -56.19 -26.31
C HIS A 633 -8.64 -56.43 -24.95
N ILE A 634 -7.31 -56.51 -24.90
CA ILE A 634 -6.54 -56.71 -23.67
C ILE A 634 -6.38 -55.42 -22.84
N LEU A 635 -6.69 -54.25 -23.42
CA LEU A 635 -6.50 -52.97 -22.77
C LEU A 635 -7.71 -52.60 -21.90
N PRO A 636 -7.50 -51.98 -20.73
CA PRO A 636 -8.58 -51.41 -19.92
C PRO A 636 -9.43 -50.40 -20.70
N GLN A 637 -10.64 -50.12 -20.21
CA GLN A 637 -11.43 -49.01 -20.71
C GLN A 637 -10.69 -47.69 -20.46
N GLY A 638 -10.66 -46.81 -21.46
CA GLY A 638 -9.90 -45.55 -21.35
C GLY A 638 -9.54 -44.91 -22.69
N GLY A 639 -8.94 -43.74 -22.62
CA GLY A 639 -8.36 -43.04 -23.77
C GLY A 639 -6.91 -43.45 -23.99
N TYR A 640 -6.54 -43.67 -25.25
CA TYR A 640 -5.19 -44.03 -25.67
C TYR A 640 -4.77 -43.18 -26.86
N PHE A 641 -3.47 -43.11 -27.09
CA PHE A 641 -2.88 -42.39 -28.22
C PHE A 641 -2.19 -43.36 -29.15
N ILE A 642 -2.31 -43.16 -30.46
CA ILE A 642 -1.58 -43.93 -31.47
C ILE A 642 -0.62 -43.01 -32.19
N ALA A 643 0.56 -43.51 -32.53
CA ALA A 643 1.44 -42.92 -33.53
C ALA A 643 1.72 -43.93 -34.65
N VAL A 644 1.72 -43.45 -35.89
CA VAL A 644 2.24 -44.18 -37.05
C VAL A 644 3.64 -43.66 -37.32
N ILE A 645 4.61 -44.55 -37.28
CA ILE A 645 6.04 -44.25 -37.39
C ILE A 645 6.58 -44.96 -38.63
N ASP A 646 7.32 -44.26 -39.49
CA ASP A 646 7.94 -44.85 -40.68
C ASP A 646 9.19 -45.70 -40.36
N GLU A 647 9.79 -46.29 -41.40
CA GLU A 647 11.01 -47.07 -41.29
C GLU A 647 12.26 -46.26 -40.88
N PHE A 648 12.19 -44.93 -40.95
CA PHE A 648 13.24 -44.00 -40.52
C PHE A 648 12.98 -43.43 -39.12
N ASN A 649 12.04 -44.00 -38.36
CA ASN A 649 11.62 -43.54 -37.04
C ASN A 649 11.00 -42.13 -37.01
N GLN A 650 10.47 -41.62 -38.13
CA GLN A 650 9.70 -40.38 -38.14
C GLN A 650 8.23 -40.65 -37.85
N VAL A 651 7.63 -39.83 -36.99
CA VAL A 651 6.18 -39.85 -36.77
C VAL A 651 5.48 -39.25 -38.00
N LEU A 652 4.62 -40.04 -38.63
CA LEU A 652 3.85 -39.65 -39.82
C LEU A 652 2.48 -39.07 -39.46
N ASN A 653 1.83 -39.63 -38.43
CA ASN A 653 0.54 -39.20 -37.92
C ASN A 653 0.36 -39.71 -36.48
N HIS A 654 -0.46 -39.03 -35.69
CA HIS A 654 -0.90 -39.46 -34.37
C HIS A 654 -2.44 -39.37 -34.29
N SER A 655 -3.08 -40.14 -33.43
CA SER A 655 -4.53 -40.07 -33.24
C SER A 655 -4.96 -40.57 -31.89
N LYS A 656 -6.03 -40.01 -31.35
CA LYS A 656 -6.65 -40.46 -30.10
C LYS A 656 -7.68 -41.55 -30.38
N ILE A 657 -7.69 -42.58 -29.56
CA ILE A 657 -8.67 -43.68 -29.59
C ILE A 657 -9.32 -43.88 -28.23
N ILE A 658 -10.56 -44.35 -28.24
CA ILE A 658 -11.35 -44.59 -27.04
C ILE A 658 -11.68 -46.09 -27.00
N LYS A 659 -11.20 -46.78 -25.95
CA LYS A 659 -11.59 -48.15 -25.63
C LYS A 659 -12.77 -48.10 -24.66
N GLN A 660 -13.91 -48.64 -25.09
CA GLN A 660 -15.09 -48.85 -24.27
C GLN A 660 -15.09 -50.21 -23.59
#